data_AF-A0A815ZSF4-F1
#
_entry.id   AF-A0A815ZSF4-F1
#
_cell.length_a   1.000
_cell.length_b   1.000
_cell.length_c   1.000
_cell.angle_alpha   90.00
_cell.angle_beta   90.00
_cell.angle_gamma   90.00
#
_symmetry.space_group_name_H-M   'P 1'
#
loop_
_entity.id
_entity.type
_entity.pdbx_description
1 polymer ?
#
loop_
_entity_poly.entity_id
_entity_poly.type
_entity_poly.pdbx_seq_one_letter_code
_entity_poly.pdbx_strand_id
1 'polypeptide(L)'
;MKFKVAVKIVIICLRLFPVNTHNYLVYIRQHNGPFYAITAFQYGKIQLKLTKTYLDVKFLKKCKQHKLLPNFVRFRIAQVYSRHRPVVENCYHQILSNEIKLKKKELSYFHRHSSRLKSDLMTTLDPLLYSRTITIIQTLVKYKKRQWIHTHNNKFNLLCTNDLKKKQPQSITSNKYPISPVHNLSERQLTQDELEALSEGLNFVPVPRQLDEETFISNIENCFVQLLGRTTDTYDYENKLEDEPTQYNLTTEQLTAAQKIRSACDKFTDSTYRALKSHPSSKKLERTLKNLAKDKNIYITKADKGNAVVVMNKNDYIAKMNIIINDKKTFQLLETDPTLKQEDRLLRKLKTLKESGFINENQYNQCRPVGSQPGRIYGLPKVHKNGTPLRPILSANGTFNYKLAKWLVTQLSHLREHETIIQDRFSFVKNLHQLDIDMNQHKLLSYDAISLFTNVPLQKTIEFILQAKYGDHCECKIAETTQKRKKKKKQKCKNCIDKTNLKWLLEVATAQTHFHFNGNIYLQHNGVSMGSPLGPLMADIFLVNLEKKLMDELKANGVEYYRRFVDDTFIIARKDANEERIQTILNSFDEAVKFTFESANEMDHSISFLDVKITPRSMKASSWFDTNVYRKDTFTGSILKYSSFVPIEYKKNAISSMAYRAIQICSNYHLIDQELSTIMEISVANGYPTSFVNNIIGKTLNRFFENQKKHSNVTDEINKSTNKSINKGNQKRSPILIDIPYTGQPTLTLGKKLINIVKQARPDIVLQPIPRPAPKIQTIFPRKDSLDKNLQANIVYKIACKNCSDEYIGKTYRQATRRHIEHGASPTEIRSRQQIPDFPLSQPKLLHNEETSLRRSERNTKKIINYKDKNTSSSDETNIDDRQITTAVNTEKNSALHKHQTDTGHQLDWEIWKIISKDSHKYRLLVRESLAILKHKPTLNRTVQSVPLIIYPSGRIQKKVKMKYQHDRRIPG
;
A
#
# COMPACT_ATOMS: atom_id res chain seq x y z
N MET A 1 -10.20 -55.48 82.60
CA MET A 1 -11.49 -55.39 81.87
C MET A 1 -11.97 -53.93 81.60
N LYS A 2 -11.46 -52.90 82.29
CA LYS A 2 -11.89 -51.49 82.07
C LYS A 2 -11.32 -50.79 80.81
N PHE A 3 -10.15 -51.20 80.28
CA PHE A 3 -9.56 -50.57 79.08
C PHE A 3 -10.19 -51.03 77.75
N LYS A 4 -10.58 -52.31 77.62
CA LYS A 4 -11.26 -52.81 76.41
C LYS A 4 -12.71 -52.32 76.29
N VAL A 5 -13.37 -52.01 77.40
CA VAL A 5 -14.71 -51.38 77.41
C VAL A 5 -14.59 -49.88 77.10
N ALA A 6 -13.60 -49.16 77.63
CA ALA A 6 -13.35 -47.78 77.24
C ALA A 6 -12.98 -47.64 75.75
N VAL A 7 -12.16 -48.53 75.19
CA VAL A 7 -11.84 -48.53 73.76
C VAL A 7 -13.04 -48.92 72.90
N LYS A 8 -13.90 -49.87 73.32
CA LYS A 8 -15.14 -50.18 72.61
C LYS A 8 -16.17 -49.05 72.70
N ILE A 9 -16.31 -48.39 73.85
CA ILE A 9 -17.19 -47.22 74.01
C ILE A 9 -16.64 -46.05 73.20
N VAL A 10 -15.32 -45.80 73.16
CA VAL A 10 -14.72 -44.79 72.30
C VAL A 10 -14.90 -45.15 70.82
N ILE A 11 -14.74 -46.40 70.41
CA ILE A 11 -14.97 -46.84 69.01
C ILE A 11 -16.47 -46.76 68.64
N ILE A 12 -17.38 -47.05 69.57
CA ILE A 12 -18.84 -46.97 69.36
C ILE A 12 -19.28 -45.50 69.36
N CYS A 13 -18.82 -44.67 70.28
CA CYS A 13 -19.04 -43.21 70.28
C CYS A 13 -18.44 -42.55 69.03
N LEU A 14 -17.29 -43.02 68.54
CA LEU A 14 -16.74 -42.58 67.26
C LEU A 14 -17.59 -43.06 66.07
N ARG A 15 -18.24 -44.23 66.13
CA ARG A 15 -19.19 -44.66 65.08
C ARG A 15 -20.54 -43.92 65.15
N LEU A 16 -20.93 -43.42 66.32
CA LEU A 16 -22.21 -42.75 66.57
C LEU A 16 -22.24 -41.24 66.29
N PHE A 17 -21.17 -40.65 65.72
CA PHE A 17 -21.24 -39.32 65.10
C PHE A 17 -21.52 -39.46 63.59
N PRO A 18 -22.78 -39.40 63.12
CA PRO A 18 -23.14 -39.55 61.73
C PRO A 18 -23.00 -38.18 61.08
N VAL A 19 -21.75 -37.75 60.92
CA VAL A 19 -21.47 -36.42 60.41
C VAL A 19 -21.12 -36.60 58.94
N ASN A 20 -22.13 -36.38 58.07
CA ASN A 20 -21.93 -36.13 56.64
C ASN A 20 -20.70 -35.23 56.45
N THR A 21 -19.85 -35.48 55.43
CA THR A 21 -18.61 -34.71 55.19
C THR A 21 -18.78 -33.18 55.26
N HIS A 22 -19.97 -32.65 54.94
CA HIS A 22 -20.32 -31.24 55.12
C HIS A 22 -20.43 -30.81 56.60
N ASN A 23 -20.99 -31.64 57.45
CA ASN A 23 -21.20 -31.34 58.87
C ASN A 23 -19.89 -31.50 59.69
N TYR A 24 -18.86 -32.19 59.17
CA TYR A 24 -17.63 -32.50 59.93
C TYR A 24 -16.71 -31.28 60.06
N LEU A 25 -16.59 -30.50 58.99
CA LEU A 25 -15.86 -29.23 59.03
C LEU A 25 -16.63 -28.17 59.85
N VAL A 26 -17.96 -28.24 59.86
CA VAL A 26 -18.81 -27.39 60.72
C VAL A 26 -18.61 -27.75 62.19
N TYR A 27 -18.54 -29.04 62.52
CA TYR A 27 -18.24 -29.51 63.88
C TYR A 27 -16.86 -29.05 64.37
N ILE A 28 -15.79 -29.25 63.59
CA ILE A 28 -14.44 -28.75 63.93
C ILE A 28 -14.48 -27.22 64.10
N ARG A 29 -15.22 -26.50 63.24
CA ARG A 29 -15.34 -25.05 63.31
C ARG A 29 -16.02 -24.57 64.59
N GLN A 30 -17.06 -25.27 65.05
CA GLN A 30 -17.83 -24.93 66.24
C GLN A 30 -17.10 -25.27 67.54
N HIS A 31 -16.40 -26.41 67.61
CA HIS A 31 -15.80 -26.88 68.86
C HIS A 31 -14.31 -26.56 69.02
N ASN A 32 -13.56 -26.46 67.93
CA ASN A 32 -12.12 -26.17 67.97
C ASN A 32 -11.80 -24.77 67.44
N GLY A 33 -12.74 -24.15 66.72
CA GLY A 33 -12.61 -22.80 66.18
C GLY A 33 -12.34 -22.77 64.66
N PRO A 34 -12.55 -21.61 64.02
CA PRO A 34 -12.53 -21.48 62.57
C PRO A 34 -11.16 -21.72 61.94
N PHE A 35 -10.08 -21.39 62.64
CA PHE A 35 -8.71 -21.58 62.17
C PHE A 35 -8.40 -23.06 61.84
N TYR A 36 -8.89 -23.99 62.66
CA TYR A 36 -8.58 -25.42 62.51
C TYR A 36 -9.42 -26.09 61.43
N ALA A 37 -10.69 -25.71 61.31
CA ALA A 37 -11.52 -26.15 60.18
C ALA A 37 -10.92 -25.70 58.84
N ILE A 38 -10.38 -24.48 58.78
CA ILE A 38 -9.65 -23.96 57.62
C ILE A 38 -8.37 -24.77 57.39
N THR A 39 -7.59 -25.04 58.42
CA THR A 39 -6.32 -25.80 58.32
C THR A 39 -6.55 -27.24 57.85
N ALA A 40 -7.57 -27.94 58.36
CA ALA A 40 -7.95 -29.28 57.93
C ALA A 40 -8.45 -29.29 56.47
N PHE A 41 -9.25 -28.31 56.08
CA PHE A 41 -9.70 -28.14 54.71
C PHE A 41 -8.53 -27.86 53.74
N GLN A 42 -7.62 -26.96 54.13
CA GLN A 42 -6.41 -26.66 53.36
C GLN A 42 -5.51 -27.89 53.21
N TYR A 43 -5.31 -28.66 54.28
CA TYR A 43 -4.56 -29.91 54.24
C TYR A 43 -5.17 -30.91 53.24
N GLY A 44 -6.49 -31.09 53.26
CA GLY A 44 -7.19 -31.95 52.30
C GLY A 44 -7.06 -31.48 50.85
N LYS A 45 -7.19 -30.17 50.60
CA LYS A 45 -6.99 -29.58 49.27
C LYS A 45 -5.56 -29.77 48.76
N ILE A 46 -4.58 -29.63 49.63
CA ILE A 46 -3.16 -29.81 49.29
C ILE A 46 -2.84 -31.28 49.04
N GLN A 47 -3.40 -32.22 49.81
CA GLN A 47 -3.25 -33.66 49.58
C GLN A 47 -3.83 -34.12 48.23
N LEU A 48 -4.97 -33.55 47.82
CA LEU A 48 -5.54 -33.78 46.49
C LEU A 48 -4.61 -33.25 45.39
N LYS A 49 -4.07 -32.04 45.54
CA LYS A 49 -3.10 -31.46 44.58
C LYS A 49 -1.82 -32.30 44.51
N LEU A 50 -1.25 -32.67 45.65
CA LEU A 50 -0.04 -33.50 45.75
C LEU A 50 -0.23 -34.83 45.02
N THR A 51 -1.34 -35.52 45.29
CA THR A 51 -1.64 -36.82 44.67
C THR A 51 -1.85 -36.69 43.17
N LYS A 52 -2.55 -35.64 42.70
CA LYS A 52 -2.74 -35.36 41.27
C LYS A 52 -1.41 -35.06 40.58
N THR A 53 -0.62 -34.14 41.11
CA THR A 53 0.69 -33.77 40.55
C THR A 53 1.63 -34.97 40.50
N TYR A 54 1.61 -35.86 41.49
CA TYR A 54 2.37 -37.11 41.45
C TYR A 54 1.95 -38.02 40.28
N LEU A 55 0.64 -38.18 40.06
CA LEU A 55 0.11 -38.96 38.93
C LEU A 55 0.42 -38.30 37.58
N ASP A 56 0.33 -36.97 37.48
CA ASP A 56 0.69 -36.22 36.28
C ASP A 56 2.18 -36.43 35.93
N VAL A 57 3.09 -36.36 36.91
CA VAL A 57 4.52 -36.67 36.71
C VAL A 57 4.71 -38.10 36.24
N LYS A 58 4.01 -39.08 36.83
CA LYS A 58 4.09 -40.49 36.43
C LYS A 58 3.60 -40.68 34.99
N PHE A 59 2.50 -40.05 34.61
CA PHE A 59 1.97 -40.06 33.24
C PHE A 59 2.97 -39.46 32.24
N LEU A 60 3.52 -38.27 32.51
CA LEU A 60 4.45 -37.61 31.60
C LEU A 60 5.77 -38.38 31.45
N LYS A 61 6.27 -38.99 32.52
CA LYS A 61 7.42 -39.91 32.45
C LYS A 61 7.11 -41.13 31.58
N LYS A 62 5.92 -41.72 31.73
CA LYS A 62 5.47 -42.86 30.91
C LYS A 62 5.39 -42.46 29.43
N CYS A 63 4.81 -41.29 29.11
CA CYS A 63 4.81 -40.75 27.75
C CYS A 63 6.23 -40.56 27.19
N LYS A 64 7.15 -40.01 27.98
CA LYS A 64 8.56 -39.82 27.57
C LYS A 64 9.27 -41.15 27.29
N GLN A 65 9.06 -42.17 28.11
CA GLN A 65 9.65 -43.51 27.93
C GLN A 65 9.17 -44.17 26.63
N HIS A 66 7.88 -44.06 26.32
CA HIS A 66 7.28 -44.62 25.10
C HIS A 66 7.39 -43.69 23.88
N LYS A 67 8.17 -42.60 23.95
CA LYS A 67 8.31 -41.56 22.90
C LYS A 67 6.98 -40.93 22.44
N LEU A 68 5.94 -40.97 23.28
CA LEU A 68 4.63 -40.39 23.01
C LEU A 68 4.59 -38.91 23.39
N LEU A 69 4.04 -38.07 22.53
CA LEU A 69 3.87 -36.63 22.78
C LEU A 69 2.42 -36.30 23.19
N PRO A 70 2.15 -35.86 24.43
CA PRO A 70 0.83 -35.40 24.84
C PRO A 70 0.35 -34.20 24.00
N ASN A 71 -0.96 -34.09 23.74
CA ASN A 71 -1.53 -33.06 22.86
C ASN A 71 -1.19 -31.61 23.28
N PHE A 72 -1.05 -31.34 24.57
CA PHE A 72 -0.72 -30.00 25.05
C PHE A 72 0.75 -29.60 24.83
N VAL A 73 1.65 -30.57 24.59
CA VAL A 73 3.06 -30.32 24.22
C VAL A 73 3.15 -29.98 22.72
N ARG A 74 2.20 -30.46 21.92
CA ARG A 74 2.14 -30.24 20.48
C ARG A 74 1.56 -28.86 20.19
N PHE A 75 2.40 -27.89 19.84
CA PHE A 75 1.93 -26.64 19.25
C PHE A 75 1.75 -26.79 17.73
N ARG A 76 0.68 -26.20 17.20
CA ARG A 76 0.37 -26.22 15.76
C ARG A 76 1.28 -25.22 15.04
N ILE A 77 1.89 -25.66 13.93
CA ILE A 77 2.70 -24.82 13.04
C ILE A 77 1.99 -24.78 11.70
N ALA A 78 1.77 -23.58 11.15
CA ALA A 78 0.99 -23.40 9.92
C ALA A 78 1.64 -24.08 8.69
N GLN A 79 2.97 -24.14 8.65
CA GLN A 79 3.72 -24.78 7.56
C GLN A 79 5.05 -25.33 8.09
N VAL A 80 5.28 -26.64 7.94
CA VAL A 80 6.57 -27.28 8.25
C VAL A 80 7.22 -27.65 6.93
N TYR A 81 8.12 -26.79 6.44
CA TYR A 81 9.00 -27.17 5.33
C TYR A 81 9.88 -28.35 5.76
N SER A 82 10.21 -29.26 4.83
CA SER A 82 10.96 -30.50 5.08
C SER A 82 12.21 -30.27 5.94
N ARG A 83 12.90 -29.15 5.72
CA ARG A 83 14.11 -28.70 6.43
C ARG A 83 13.93 -28.38 7.92
N HIS A 84 12.71 -28.08 8.38
CA HIS A 84 12.44 -27.65 9.77
C HIS A 84 11.89 -28.76 10.66
N ARG A 85 11.58 -29.93 10.10
CA ARG A 85 10.98 -31.07 10.83
C ARG A 85 11.84 -31.55 12.02
N PRO A 86 13.17 -31.71 11.90
CA PRO A 86 14.00 -32.15 13.04
C PRO A 86 14.04 -31.13 14.17
N VAL A 87 14.01 -29.83 13.85
CA VAL A 87 14.02 -28.74 14.83
C VAL A 87 12.73 -28.74 15.64
N VAL A 88 11.59 -28.92 14.97
CA VAL A 88 10.26 -28.97 15.60
C VAL A 88 10.14 -30.17 16.54
N GLU A 89 10.58 -31.35 16.10
CA GLU A 89 10.58 -32.57 16.94
C GLU A 89 11.46 -32.41 18.18
N ASN A 90 12.66 -31.80 18.04
CA ASN A 90 13.52 -31.51 19.17
C ASN A 90 12.86 -30.54 20.17
N CYS A 91 12.17 -29.50 19.68
CA CYS A 91 11.41 -28.58 20.52
C CYS A 91 10.30 -29.29 21.31
N TYR A 92 9.55 -30.22 20.72
CA TYR A 92 8.52 -30.98 21.44
C TYR A 92 9.12 -31.80 22.59
N HIS A 93 10.26 -32.47 22.36
CA HIS A 93 10.92 -33.26 23.39
C HIS A 93 11.54 -32.39 24.51
N GLN A 94 12.02 -31.20 24.17
CA GLN A 94 12.51 -30.23 25.15
C GLN A 94 11.37 -29.69 26.03
N ILE A 95 10.23 -29.31 25.43
CA ILE A 95 9.05 -28.85 26.16
C ILE A 95 8.54 -29.94 27.11
N LEU A 96 8.40 -31.19 26.63
CA LEU A 96 8.00 -32.31 27.50
C LEU A 96 8.95 -32.50 28.68
N SER A 97 10.26 -32.38 28.44
CA SER A 97 11.27 -32.51 29.49
C SER A 97 11.21 -31.36 30.50
N ASN A 98 10.93 -30.14 30.04
CA ASN A 98 10.77 -28.98 30.91
C ASN A 98 9.48 -29.05 31.73
N GLU A 99 8.38 -29.53 31.16
CA GLU A 99 7.13 -29.73 31.89
C GLU A 99 7.30 -30.75 33.02
N ILE A 100 8.01 -31.86 32.77
CA ILE A 100 8.33 -32.84 33.82
C ILE A 100 9.15 -32.18 34.95
N LYS A 101 10.11 -31.30 34.62
CA LYS A 101 10.89 -30.57 35.63
C LYS A 101 10.01 -29.63 36.45
N LEU A 102 9.10 -28.89 35.83
CA LEU A 102 8.16 -27.99 36.51
C LEU A 102 7.23 -28.76 37.45
N LYS A 103 6.61 -29.85 36.98
CA LYS A 103 5.73 -30.68 37.81
C LYS A 103 6.44 -31.34 38.98
N LYS A 104 7.72 -31.71 38.84
CA LYS A 104 8.54 -32.17 39.98
C LYS A 104 8.76 -31.08 41.02
N LYS A 105 9.02 -29.82 40.61
CA LYS A 105 9.16 -28.70 41.54
C LYS A 105 7.85 -28.43 42.30
N GLU A 106 6.72 -28.46 41.60
CA GLU A 106 5.39 -28.36 42.22
C GLU A 106 5.13 -29.49 43.23
N LEU A 107 5.51 -30.73 42.88
CA LEU A 107 5.35 -31.90 43.76
C LEU A 107 6.14 -31.71 45.06
N SER A 108 7.40 -31.28 44.98
CA SER A 108 8.22 -30.99 46.17
C SER A 108 7.63 -29.86 47.02
N TYR A 109 7.07 -28.82 46.39
CA TYR A 109 6.38 -27.74 47.10
C TYR A 109 5.16 -28.25 47.88
N PHE A 110 4.27 -28.99 47.22
CA PHE A 110 3.07 -29.53 47.88
C PHE A 110 3.42 -30.54 48.97
N HIS A 111 4.49 -31.33 48.80
CA HIS A 111 4.96 -32.27 49.83
C HIS A 111 5.39 -31.55 51.11
N ARG A 112 6.22 -30.50 50.99
CA ARG A 112 6.65 -29.69 52.15
C ARG A 112 5.46 -29.02 52.83
N HIS A 113 4.58 -28.40 52.04
CA HIS A 113 3.43 -27.69 52.58
C HIS A 113 2.42 -28.63 53.25
N SER A 114 2.23 -29.84 52.68
CA SER A 114 1.39 -30.85 53.30
C SER A 114 1.98 -31.37 54.61
N SER A 115 3.30 -31.57 54.68
CA SER A 115 3.98 -32.03 55.89
C SER A 115 3.83 -31.03 57.04
N ARG A 116 3.97 -29.72 56.74
CA ARG A 116 3.74 -28.64 57.71
C ARG A 116 2.30 -28.65 58.24
N LEU A 117 1.31 -28.61 57.35
CA LEU A 117 -0.11 -28.62 57.74
C LEU A 117 -0.49 -29.90 58.50
N LYS A 118 0.12 -31.04 58.20
CA LYS A 118 -0.08 -32.29 58.96
C LYS A 118 0.46 -32.17 60.38
N SER A 119 1.63 -31.57 60.54
CA SER A 119 2.24 -31.28 61.85
C SER A 119 1.37 -30.33 62.65
N ASP A 120 0.94 -29.23 62.03
CA ASP A 120 0.07 -28.22 62.66
C ASP A 120 -1.23 -28.86 63.18
N LEU A 121 -1.84 -29.76 62.40
CA LEU A 121 -3.03 -30.50 62.83
C LEU A 121 -2.76 -31.51 63.95
N MET A 122 -1.58 -32.14 63.95
CA MET A 122 -1.21 -33.17 64.93
C MET A 122 -0.93 -32.58 66.31
N THR A 123 -0.33 -31.39 66.37
CA THR A 123 0.00 -30.72 67.63
C THR A 123 -1.19 -30.01 68.26
N THR A 124 -2.27 -29.78 67.51
CA THR A 124 -3.37 -28.90 67.94
C THR A 124 -4.72 -29.58 68.10
N LEU A 125 -4.95 -30.71 67.42
CA LEU A 125 -6.18 -31.50 67.58
C LEU A 125 -5.96 -32.64 68.56
N ASP A 126 -7.00 -32.98 69.32
CA ASP A 126 -7.04 -34.20 70.12
C ASP A 126 -6.70 -35.43 69.24
N PRO A 127 -5.93 -36.42 69.74
CA PRO A 127 -5.49 -37.56 68.95
C PRO A 127 -6.62 -38.33 68.23
N LEU A 128 -7.82 -38.43 68.83
CA LEU A 128 -8.96 -39.11 68.22
C LEU A 128 -9.56 -38.29 67.06
N LEU A 129 -9.68 -36.98 67.23
CA LEU A 129 -10.16 -36.05 66.20
C LEU A 129 -9.14 -35.90 65.06
N TYR A 130 -7.85 -35.85 65.37
CA TYR A 130 -6.77 -35.88 64.38
C TYR A 130 -6.87 -37.15 63.53
N SER A 131 -6.94 -38.32 64.17
CA SER A 131 -7.04 -39.61 63.49
C SER A 131 -8.26 -39.69 62.55
N ARG A 132 -9.43 -39.23 63.02
CA ARG A 132 -10.65 -39.20 62.19
C ARG A 132 -10.53 -38.23 61.02
N THR A 133 -9.97 -37.04 61.23
CA THR A 133 -9.75 -36.02 60.19
C THR A 133 -8.83 -36.54 59.08
N ILE A 134 -7.71 -37.15 59.45
CA ILE A 134 -6.76 -37.75 58.49
C ILE A 134 -7.43 -38.90 57.73
N THR A 135 -8.20 -39.76 58.40
CA THR A 135 -8.89 -40.91 57.78
C THR A 135 -9.92 -40.45 56.73
N ILE A 136 -10.71 -39.43 57.03
CA ILE A 136 -11.69 -38.85 56.08
C ILE A 136 -10.97 -38.29 54.84
N ILE A 137 -9.92 -37.49 55.06
CA ILE A 137 -9.14 -36.88 53.96
C ILE A 137 -8.47 -37.97 53.11
N GLN A 138 -7.87 -38.99 53.73
CA GLN A 138 -7.26 -40.11 53.01
C GLN A 138 -8.29 -40.89 52.17
N THR A 139 -9.51 -41.07 52.69
CA THR A 139 -10.61 -41.74 51.96
C THR A 139 -11.03 -40.94 50.73
N LEU A 140 -11.19 -39.61 50.87
CA LEU A 140 -11.50 -38.71 49.75
C LEU A 140 -10.39 -38.69 48.70
N VAL A 141 -9.13 -38.63 49.13
CA VAL A 141 -7.96 -38.66 48.25
C VAL A 141 -7.89 -40.01 47.52
N LYS A 142 -8.15 -41.13 48.21
CA LYS A 142 -8.17 -42.47 47.60
C LYS A 142 -9.24 -42.58 46.52
N TYR A 143 -10.45 -42.05 46.76
CA TYR A 143 -11.51 -42.01 45.76
C TYR A 143 -11.10 -41.20 44.52
N LYS A 144 -10.59 -39.97 44.69
CA LYS A 144 -10.14 -39.13 43.57
C LYS A 144 -8.92 -39.70 42.84
N LYS A 145 -8.00 -40.34 43.55
CA LYS A 145 -6.83 -41.02 42.97
C LYS A 145 -7.25 -42.09 41.97
N ARG A 146 -8.28 -42.90 42.27
CA ARG A 146 -8.82 -43.92 41.35
C ARG A 146 -9.35 -43.28 40.05
N GLN A 147 -10.13 -42.21 40.16
CA GLN A 147 -10.65 -41.48 39.00
C GLN A 147 -9.52 -40.94 38.11
N TRP A 148 -8.49 -40.31 38.71
CA TRP A 148 -7.35 -39.79 37.95
C TRP A 148 -6.49 -40.87 37.31
N ILE A 149 -6.29 -42.02 37.97
CA ILE A 149 -5.58 -43.16 37.37
C ILE A 149 -6.33 -43.63 36.13
N HIS A 150 -7.65 -43.79 36.23
CA HIS A 150 -8.49 -44.17 35.08
C HIS A 150 -8.39 -43.15 33.93
N THR A 151 -8.49 -41.84 34.22
CA THR A 151 -8.33 -40.78 33.20
C THR A 151 -6.96 -40.82 32.53
N HIS A 152 -5.88 -41.01 33.30
CA HIS A 152 -4.53 -41.06 32.75
C HIS A 152 -4.29 -42.32 31.91
N ASN A 153 -4.83 -43.46 32.32
CA ASN A 153 -4.76 -44.69 31.52
C ASN A 153 -5.52 -44.55 30.20
N ASN A 154 -6.74 -43.98 30.21
CA ASN A 154 -7.49 -43.74 28.98
C ASN A 154 -6.74 -42.77 28.05
N LYS A 155 -6.19 -41.67 28.59
CA LYS A 155 -5.38 -40.73 27.80
C LYS A 155 -4.12 -41.39 27.23
N PHE A 156 -3.45 -42.23 28.00
CA PHE A 156 -2.26 -42.94 27.56
C PHE A 156 -2.60 -43.95 26.44
N ASN A 157 -3.67 -44.73 26.61
CA ASN A 157 -4.13 -45.68 25.59
C ASN A 157 -4.53 -44.95 24.30
N LEU A 158 -5.23 -43.82 24.41
CA LEU A 158 -5.58 -42.99 23.24
C LEU A 158 -4.35 -42.42 22.53
N LEU A 159 -3.26 -42.13 23.26
CA LEU A 159 -2.00 -41.71 22.65
C LEU A 159 -1.32 -42.89 21.93
N CYS A 160 -1.35 -44.09 22.51
CA CYS A 160 -0.80 -45.30 21.88
C CYS A 160 -1.56 -45.67 20.59
N THR A 161 -2.89 -45.61 20.59
CA THR A 161 -3.70 -45.94 19.40
C THR A 161 -3.55 -44.90 18.28
N ASN A 162 -3.33 -43.63 18.62
CA ASN A 162 -3.19 -42.56 17.63
C ASN A 162 -1.78 -42.45 17.03
N ASP A 163 -0.74 -42.96 17.70
CA ASP A 163 0.64 -42.91 17.18
C ASP A 163 0.85 -43.83 15.96
N LEU A 164 0.00 -44.86 15.78
CA LEU A 164 -0.05 -45.67 14.57
C LEU A 164 -0.65 -44.94 13.34
N LYS A 165 -1.38 -43.84 13.54
CA LYS A 165 -2.02 -43.07 12.45
C LYS A 165 -1.40 -41.69 12.17
N LYS A 166 -0.44 -41.22 12.98
CA LYS A 166 0.09 -39.84 12.89
C LYS A 166 1.62 -39.75 12.95
N LYS A 167 2.30 -40.32 11.94
CA LYS A 167 3.70 -39.98 11.59
C LYS A 167 3.83 -38.87 10.54
N GLN A 168 2.81 -38.06 10.32
CA GLN A 168 2.94 -36.82 9.54
C GLN A 168 2.45 -35.62 10.36
N PRO A 169 3.24 -34.52 10.46
CA PRO A 169 2.71 -33.26 10.94
C PRO A 169 1.57 -32.86 10.00
N GLN A 170 0.37 -32.66 10.55
CA GLN A 170 -0.78 -32.20 9.78
C GLN A 170 -0.46 -30.82 9.19
N SER A 171 -0.06 -30.78 7.93
CA SER A 171 -0.12 -29.55 7.13
C SER A 171 -1.59 -29.20 6.95
N ILE A 172 -1.97 -27.99 7.33
CA ILE A 172 -3.26 -27.44 6.92
C ILE A 172 -3.05 -26.88 5.51
N THR A 173 -2.96 -27.78 4.53
CA THR A 173 -3.15 -27.39 3.13
C THR A 173 -4.65 -27.44 2.89
N SER A 174 -5.29 -26.26 2.79
CA SER A 174 -6.61 -26.18 2.17
C SER A 174 -6.44 -26.64 0.71
N ASN A 175 -7.17 -27.67 0.28
CA ASN A 175 -7.20 -28.11 -1.11
C ASN A 175 -7.91 -27.09 -2.03
N LYS A 176 -8.59 -26.07 -1.48
CA LYS A 176 -9.41 -25.13 -2.25
C LYS A 176 -8.62 -23.99 -2.90
N TYR A 177 -7.48 -23.59 -2.31
CA TYR A 177 -6.62 -22.55 -2.87
C TYR A 177 -5.18 -23.07 -3.01
N PRO A 178 -4.72 -23.41 -4.23
CA PRO A 178 -3.34 -23.82 -4.42
C PRO A 178 -2.41 -22.67 -4.05
N ILE A 179 -1.55 -22.88 -3.04
CA ILE A 179 -0.56 -21.89 -2.61
C ILE A 179 0.62 -21.92 -3.59
N SER A 180 0.36 -21.67 -4.87
CA SER A 180 1.39 -21.30 -5.83
C SER A 180 0.91 -20.08 -6.59
N PRO A 181 1.30 -18.87 -6.16
CA PRO A 181 0.89 -17.64 -6.81
C PRO A 181 1.64 -17.42 -8.14
N VAL A 182 2.37 -18.40 -8.67
CA VAL A 182 3.29 -18.22 -9.82
C VAL A 182 2.70 -18.87 -11.07
N HIS A 183 2.36 -18.06 -12.06
CA HIS A 183 2.05 -18.51 -13.42
C HIS A 183 3.32 -18.39 -14.27
N ASN A 184 3.95 -19.52 -14.59
CA ASN A 184 5.05 -19.55 -15.55
C ASN A 184 4.48 -19.75 -16.96
N LEU A 185 4.47 -18.67 -17.74
CA LEU A 185 4.10 -18.61 -19.15
C LEU A 185 5.35 -18.49 -20.06
N SER A 186 6.54 -18.64 -19.49
CA SER A 186 7.80 -18.62 -20.24
C SER A 186 8.28 -20.03 -20.55
N GLU A 187 9.13 -20.16 -21.57
CA GLU A 187 9.79 -21.43 -21.90
C GLU A 187 10.85 -21.83 -20.87
N ARG A 188 11.31 -20.87 -20.08
CA ARG A 188 12.32 -21.08 -19.04
C ARG A 188 11.75 -21.93 -17.91
N GLN A 189 12.36 -23.09 -17.70
CA GLN A 189 12.09 -23.90 -16.52
C GLN A 189 12.63 -23.20 -15.26
N LEU A 190 11.76 -23.00 -14.28
CA LEU A 190 12.13 -22.41 -12.99
C LEU A 190 12.61 -23.52 -12.06
N THR A 191 13.76 -23.32 -11.41
CA THR A 191 14.21 -24.24 -10.36
C THR A 191 13.28 -24.21 -9.15
N GLN A 192 13.28 -25.26 -8.33
CA GLN A 192 12.47 -25.30 -7.12
C GLN A 192 12.74 -24.11 -6.19
N ASP A 193 14.01 -23.70 -6.05
CA ASP A 193 14.40 -22.53 -5.25
C ASP A 193 13.83 -21.21 -5.81
N GLU A 194 13.76 -21.08 -7.14
CA GLU A 194 13.19 -19.91 -7.82
C GLU A 194 11.66 -19.87 -7.69
N LEU A 195 10.99 -21.00 -7.84
CA LEU A 195 9.55 -21.14 -7.61
C LEU A 195 9.20 -20.78 -6.16
N GLU A 196 9.94 -21.32 -5.18
CA GLU A 196 9.77 -20.99 -3.77
C GLU A 196 9.97 -19.49 -3.52
N ALA A 197 11.02 -18.90 -4.10
CA ALA A 197 11.30 -17.46 -3.95
C ALA A 197 10.19 -16.58 -4.53
N LEU A 198 9.65 -16.91 -5.70
CA LEU A 198 8.53 -16.18 -6.32
C LEU A 198 7.20 -16.44 -5.60
N SER A 199 7.04 -17.61 -4.95
CA SER A 199 5.83 -17.99 -4.21
C SER A 199 5.56 -17.14 -2.97
N GLU A 200 6.59 -16.44 -2.44
CA GLU A 200 6.41 -15.43 -1.39
C GLU A 200 5.52 -14.26 -1.86
N GLY A 201 5.48 -14.03 -3.18
CA GLY A 201 4.68 -13.00 -3.84
C GLY A 201 5.38 -11.64 -3.91
N LEU A 202 5.06 -10.86 -4.94
CA LEU A 202 5.73 -9.58 -5.22
C LEU A 202 5.48 -8.50 -4.14
N ASN A 203 4.46 -8.68 -3.29
CA ASN A 203 4.16 -7.79 -2.18
C ASN A 203 4.96 -8.07 -0.90
N PHE A 204 5.67 -9.20 -0.84
CA PHE A 204 6.49 -9.58 0.31
C PHE A 204 7.62 -8.59 0.54
N VAL A 205 7.89 -8.26 1.80
CA VAL A 205 9.00 -7.41 2.22
C VAL A 205 10.05 -8.28 2.92
N PRO A 206 11.22 -8.49 2.30
CA PRO A 206 12.32 -9.17 2.95
C PRO A 206 12.92 -8.32 4.08
N VAL A 207 13.62 -8.98 5.01
CA VAL A 207 14.36 -8.28 6.06
C VAL A 207 15.45 -7.41 5.40
N PRO A 208 15.52 -6.10 5.70
CA PRO A 208 16.54 -5.22 5.13
C PRO A 208 17.93 -5.59 5.65
N ARG A 209 18.96 -5.44 4.81
CA ARG A 209 20.36 -5.70 5.18
C ARG A 209 21.04 -4.55 5.91
N GLN A 210 20.65 -3.33 5.53
CA GLN A 210 21.24 -2.09 6.03
C GLN A 210 20.16 -1.03 6.18
N LEU A 211 20.45 -0.05 7.02
CA LEU A 211 19.62 1.14 7.13
C LEU A 211 19.88 2.05 5.93
N ASP A 212 18.83 2.61 5.35
CA ASP A 212 18.94 3.74 4.42
C ASP A 212 19.17 5.01 5.25
N GLU A 213 20.43 5.20 5.65
CA GLU A 213 20.86 6.28 6.54
C GLU A 213 20.58 7.65 5.94
N GLU A 214 20.78 7.82 4.63
CA GLU A 214 20.57 9.10 3.96
C GLU A 214 19.09 9.52 3.98
N THR A 215 18.17 8.62 3.62
CA THR A 215 16.73 8.91 3.72
C THR A 215 16.31 9.09 5.18
N PHE A 216 16.88 8.32 6.11
CA PHE A 216 16.60 8.47 7.54
C PHE A 216 17.02 9.86 8.04
N ILE A 217 18.26 10.28 7.80
CA ILE A 217 18.80 11.58 8.24
C ILE A 217 18.00 12.72 7.61
N SER A 218 17.74 12.67 6.30
CA SER A 218 16.96 13.71 5.62
C SER A 218 15.53 13.85 6.16
N ASN A 219 14.89 12.76 6.58
CA ASN A 219 13.60 12.80 7.26
C ASN A 219 13.67 13.41 8.66
N ILE A 220 14.71 13.08 9.43
CA ILE A 220 14.94 13.63 10.77
C ILE A 220 15.20 15.15 10.71
N GLU A 221 16.06 15.60 9.81
CA GLU A 221 16.34 17.04 9.59
C GLU A 221 15.08 17.79 9.15
N ASN A 222 14.34 17.26 8.17
CA ASN A 222 13.09 17.85 7.70
C ASN A 222 12.04 17.94 8.81
N CYS A 223 11.93 16.89 9.65
CA CYS A 223 11.05 16.93 10.82
C CYS A 223 11.46 18.03 11.78
N PHE A 224 12.76 18.18 12.06
CA PHE A 224 13.23 19.19 13.00
C PHE A 224 13.00 20.62 12.50
N VAL A 225 13.20 20.89 11.21
CA VAL A 225 12.90 22.19 10.61
C VAL A 225 11.42 22.54 10.71
N GLN A 226 10.53 21.57 10.51
CA GLN A 226 9.09 21.77 10.73
C GLN A 226 8.76 22.05 12.20
N LEU A 227 9.48 21.43 13.15
CA LEU A 227 9.34 21.73 14.59
C LEU A 227 9.79 23.15 14.96
N LEU A 228 10.68 23.77 14.17
CA LEU A 228 11.08 25.16 14.36
C LEU A 228 10.05 26.16 13.81
N GLY A 229 9.00 25.71 13.12
CA GLY A 229 8.04 26.59 12.45
C GLY A 229 8.64 27.39 11.29
N ARG A 230 9.79 26.97 10.76
CA ARG A 230 10.47 27.65 9.64
C ARG A 230 9.90 27.19 8.31
N THR A 231 9.78 28.12 7.37
CA THR A 231 9.42 27.77 5.98
C THR A 231 10.54 26.94 5.38
N THR A 232 10.18 25.85 4.70
CA THR A 232 11.12 24.99 3.96
C THR A 232 11.50 25.58 2.60
N ASP A 233 11.25 26.88 2.39
CA ASP A 233 11.39 27.53 1.10
C ASP A 233 12.85 27.85 0.78
N THR A 234 13.20 27.66 -0.48
CA THR A 234 14.57 27.69 -1.01
C THR A 234 15.17 29.10 -1.13
N TYR A 235 14.37 30.13 -0.84
CA TYR A 235 14.65 31.53 -1.15
C TYR A 235 15.87 32.09 -0.39
N ASP A 236 16.10 31.62 0.85
CA ASP A 236 17.22 32.04 1.69
C ASP A 236 18.59 31.51 1.21
N TYR A 237 18.62 30.54 0.29
CA TYR A 237 19.86 29.97 -0.24
C TYR A 237 20.28 30.61 -1.56
N GLU A 238 19.33 30.84 -2.46
CA GLU A 238 19.58 31.35 -3.82
C GLU A 238 20.03 32.83 -3.83
N ASN A 239 19.79 33.56 -2.73
CA ASN A 239 20.11 34.99 -2.59
C ASN A 239 21.28 35.30 -1.63
N LYS A 240 22.11 34.31 -1.28
CA LYS A 240 23.25 34.53 -0.36
C LYS A 240 24.45 35.18 -1.05
N LEU A 241 25.04 36.17 -0.37
CA LEU A 241 26.36 36.73 -0.71
C LEU A 241 27.48 35.71 -0.39
N GLU A 242 28.63 35.85 -1.05
CA GLU A 242 29.67 34.82 -1.18
C GLU A 242 30.29 34.33 0.16
N ASP A 243 30.18 35.11 1.25
CA ASP A 243 30.87 34.85 2.52
C ASP A 243 29.96 34.60 3.76
N GLU A 244 28.62 34.55 3.62
CA GLU A 244 27.75 34.41 4.81
C GLU A 244 27.52 32.96 5.26
N PRO A 245 27.96 32.55 6.47
CA PRO A 245 27.66 31.24 7.00
C PRO A 245 26.15 31.09 7.23
N THR A 246 25.52 30.08 6.62
CA THR A 246 24.14 29.73 6.95
C THR A 246 24.12 29.12 8.35
N GLN A 247 23.81 29.94 9.36
CA GLN A 247 23.57 29.49 10.73
C GLN A 247 22.14 29.83 11.14
N TYR A 248 21.46 28.85 11.72
CA TYR A 248 20.20 29.11 12.40
C TYR A 248 20.51 29.63 13.81
N ASN A 249 20.03 30.82 14.15
CA ASN A 249 19.99 31.29 15.54
C ASN A 249 18.96 30.44 16.28
N LEU A 250 19.42 29.36 16.93
CA LEU A 250 18.60 28.42 17.71
C LEU A 250 18.64 28.78 19.19
N THR A 251 17.49 28.67 19.88
CA THR A 251 17.44 28.84 21.33
C THR A 251 18.13 27.66 22.03
N THR A 252 18.54 27.85 23.29
CA THR A 252 19.13 26.78 24.12
C THR A 252 18.22 25.56 24.22
N GLU A 253 16.90 25.78 24.29
CA GLU A 253 15.90 24.71 24.32
C GLU A 253 15.84 23.93 23.00
N GLN A 254 15.88 24.64 21.86
CA GLN A 254 15.92 24.02 20.53
C GLN A 254 17.21 23.21 20.32
N LEU A 255 18.35 23.74 20.75
CA LEU A 255 19.64 23.01 20.72
C LEU A 255 19.59 21.76 21.61
N THR A 256 19.01 21.87 22.81
CA THR A 256 18.83 20.74 23.72
C THR A 256 17.91 19.68 23.11
N ALA A 257 16.82 20.09 22.45
CA ALA A 257 15.92 19.18 21.75
C ALA A 257 16.62 18.46 20.59
N ALA A 258 17.38 19.19 19.76
CA ALA A 258 18.18 18.62 18.67
C ALA A 258 19.16 17.55 19.17
N GLN A 259 19.85 17.81 20.28
CA GLN A 259 20.77 16.86 20.91
C GLN A 259 20.06 15.61 21.45
N LYS A 260 18.91 15.78 22.10
CA LYS A 260 18.09 14.65 22.58
C LYS A 260 17.61 13.78 21.42
N ILE A 261 17.16 14.41 20.33
CA ILE A 261 16.75 13.71 19.10
C ILE A 261 17.94 12.94 18.52
N ARG A 262 19.10 13.58 18.37
CA ARG A 262 20.31 12.92 17.89
C ARG A 262 20.69 11.71 18.73
N SER A 263 20.76 11.86 20.05
CA SER A 263 21.09 10.74 20.95
C SER A 263 20.09 9.59 20.82
N ALA A 264 18.80 9.89 20.62
CA ALA A 264 17.79 8.86 20.36
C ALA A 264 18.00 8.16 19.02
N CYS A 265 18.34 8.91 17.96
CA CYS A 265 18.62 8.39 16.63
C CYS A 265 19.89 7.54 16.59
N ASP A 266 20.98 7.96 17.25
CA ASP A 266 22.24 7.20 17.29
C ASP A 266 22.03 5.84 18.00
N LYS A 267 21.31 5.84 19.14
CA LYS A 267 20.90 4.61 19.83
C LYS A 267 20.01 3.72 18.95
N PHE A 268 19.16 4.32 18.11
CA PHE A 268 18.33 3.58 17.16
C PHE A 268 19.18 2.92 16.07
N THR A 269 20.17 3.61 15.52
CA THR A 269 21.09 3.07 14.52
C THR A 269 21.85 1.87 15.08
N ASP A 270 22.42 1.99 16.27
CA ASP A 270 23.15 0.89 16.93
C ASP A 270 22.26 -0.33 17.19
N SER A 271 21.07 -0.11 17.76
CA SER A 271 20.13 -1.19 18.06
C SER A 271 19.57 -1.83 16.79
N THR A 272 19.41 -1.05 15.71
CA THR A 272 19.02 -1.55 14.39
C THR A 272 20.07 -2.51 13.85
N TYR A 273 21.35 -2.13 13.83
CA TYR A 273 22.40 -3.01 13.31
C TYR A 273 22.50 -4.34 14.08
N ARG A 274 22.28 -4.32 15.41
CA ARG A 274 22.19 -5.55 16.22
C ARG A 274 20.93 -6.38 15.87
N ALA A 275 19.78 -5.72 15.76
CA ALA A 275 18.51 -6.38 15.44
C ALA A 275 18.55 -7.05 14.05
N LEU A 276 19.10 -6.37 13.03
CA LEU A 276 19.21 -6.91 11.68
C LEU A 276 20.18 -8.10 11.61
N LYS A 277 21.28 -8.09 12.37
CA LYS A 277 22.21 -9.24 12.47
C LYS A 277 21.56 -10.49 13.08
N SER A 278 20.60 -10.31 13.99
CA SER A 278 19.93 -11.43 14.68
C SER A 278 18.86 -12.17 13.87
N HIS A 279 18.40 -11.60 12.74
CA HIS A 279 17.36 -12.22 11.93
C HIS A 279 17.93 -13.31 11.01
N PRO A 280 17.25 -14.48 10.86
CA PRO A 280 17.63 -15.49 9.89
C PRO A 280 17.80 -14.87 8.50
N SER A 281 18.97 -15.07 7.90
CA SER A 281 19.37 -14.28 6.74
C SER A 281 18.49 -14.57 5.52
N SER A 282 17.73 -13.58 5.05
CA SER A 282 17.02 -13.58 3.76
C SER A 282 17.97 -13.56 2.54
N LYS A 283 19.28 -13.77 2.75
CA LYS A 283 20.32 -13.73 1.70
C LYS A 283 20.02 -14.66 0.55
N LYS A 284 19.56 -15.90 0.80
CA LYS A 284 19.24 -16.86 -0.25
C LYS A 284 18.11 -16.32 -1.13
N LEU A 285 16.98 -15.94 -0.52
CA LEU A 285 15.81 -15.38 -1.21
C LEU A 285 16.18 -14.19 -2.10
N GLU A 286 16.86 -13.19 -1.53
CA GLU A 286 17.22 -11.99 -2.29
C GLU A 286 18.24 -12.26 -3.40
N ARG A 287 19.19 -13.18 -3.19
CA ARG A 287 20.15 -13.59 -4.24
C ARG A 287 19.44 -14.30 -5.38
N THR A 288 18.56 -15.25 -5.08
CA THR A 288 17.77 -15.98 -6.09
C THR A 288 16.94 -15.01 -6.93
N LEU A 289 16.20 -14.09 -6.29
CA LEU A 289 15.38 -13.10 -6.99
C LEU A 289 16.21 -12.12 -7.83
N LYS A 290 17.37 -11.69 -7.33
CA LYS A 290 18.30 -10.83 -8.09
C LYS A 290 18.92 -11.55 -9.29
N ASN A 291 19.18 -12.85 -9.17
CA ASN A 291 19.66 -13.65 -10.30
C ASN A 291 18.57 -13.80 -11.36
N LEU A 292 17.33 -14.09 -10.97
CA LEU A 292 16.18 -14.08 -11.87
C LEU A 292 16.01 -12.73 -12.57
N ALA A 293 16.15 -11.62 -11.86
CA ALA A 293 16.01 -10.29 -12.43
C ALA A 293 17.10 -9.90 -13.45
N LYS A 294 18.23 -10.62 -13.47
CA LYS A 294 19.30 -10.42 -14.46
C LYS A 294 19.02 -11.14 -15.77
N ASP A 295 18.14 -12.13 -15.77
CA ASP A 295 17.77 -12.85 -16.98
C ASP A 295 16.99 -11.92 -17.92
N LYS A 296 17.58 -11.67 -19.10
CA LYS A 296 17.02 -10.74 -20.09
C LYS A 296 15.96 -11.39 -20.96
N ASN A 297 15.81 -12.72 -20.93
CA ASN A 297 14.87 -13.46 -21.79
C ASN A 297 13.47 -13.54 -21.17
N ILE A 298 13.35 -13.32 -19.86
CA ILE A 298 12.08 -13.36 -19.13
C ILE A 298 11.64 -11.97 -18.66
N TYR A 299 10.34 -11.81 -18.48
CA TYR A 299 9.70 -10.64 -17.89
C TYR A 299 8.82 -11.08 -16.73
N ILE A 300 9.10 -10.56 -15.53
CA ILE A 300 8.41 -10.92 -14.29
C ILE A 300 7.56 -9.75 -13.84
N THR A 301 6.26 -9.96 -13.71
CA THR A 301 5.30 -8.94 -13.30
C THR A 301 4.17 -9.53 -12.46
N LYS A 302 3.27 -8.69 -11.97
CA LYS A 302 2.04 -9.15 -11.32
C LYS A 302 0.94 -9.33 -12.35
N ALA A 303 0.05 -10.28 -12.11
CA ALA A 303 -1.20 -10.40 -12.85
C ALA A 303 -2.09 -9.16 -12.64
N ASP A 304 -2.98 -8.91 -13.59
CA ASP A 304 -3.98 -7.84 -13.54
C ASP A 304 -4.93 -8.00 -12.34
N LYS A 305 -5.30 -9.24 -12.00
CA LYS A 305 -6.19 -9.61 -10.88
C LYS A 305 -5.56 -10.72 -10.03
N GLY A 306 -5.95 -10.83 -8.77
CA GLY A 306 -5.59 -11.98 -7.91
C GLY A 306 -4.18 -11.99 -7.30
N ASN A 307 -3.38 -10.92 -7.45
CA ASN A 307 -2.02 -10.76 -6.88
C ASN A 307 -1.01 -11.87 -7.25
N ALA A 308 -1.28 -12.66 -8.28
CA ALA A 308 -0.36 -13.66 -8.77
C ALA A 308 0.89 -13.03 -9.41
N VAL A 309 2.01 -13.74 -9.34
CA VAL A 309 3.26 -13.50 -10.06
C VAL A 309 3.16 -14.17 -11.42
N VAL A 310 3.53 -13.46 -12.48
CA VAL A 310 3.54 -13.98 -13.84
C VAL A 310 4.95 -13.86 -14.38
N VAL A 311 5.48 -14.97 -14.88
CA VAL A 311 6.75 -15.06 -15.61
C VAL A 311 6.40 -15.32 -17.06
N MET A 312 6.93 -14.53 -17.99
CA MET A 312 6.64 -14.65 -19.43
C MET A 312 7.90 -14.39 -20.24
N ASN A 313 7.98 -14.90 -21.47
CA ASN A 313 9.06 -14.54 -22.37
C ASN A 313 9.01 -13.03 -22.65
N LYS A 314 10.17 -12.37 -22.63
CA LYS A 314 10.27 -10.93 -22.83
C LYS A 314 9.82 -10.52 -24.24
N ASN A 315 10.15 -11.34 -25.25
CA ASN A 315 9.75 -11.09 -26.64
C ASN A 315 8.21 -11.16 -26.79
N ASP A 316 7.56 -12.15 -26.18
CA ASP A 316 6.09 -12.26 -26.20
C ASP A 316 5.42 -11.08 -25.51
N TYR A 317 5.98 -10.61 -24.39
CA TYR A 317 5.49 -9.42 -23.71
C TYR A 317 5.60 -8.17 -24.60
N ILE A 318 6.75 -7.97 -25.26
CA ILE A 318 6.97 -6.85 -26.18
C ILE A 318 6.02 -6.95 -27.38
N ALA A 319 5.87 -8.12 -27.99
CA ALA A 319 4.95 -8.35 -29.10
C ALA A 319 3.51 -8.00 -28.72
N LYS A 320 3.03 -8.47 -27.57
CA LYS A 320 1.69 -8.16 -27.05
C LYS A 320 1.48 -6.68 -26.77
N MET A 321 2.51 -5.98 -26.28
CA MET A 321 2.44 -4.52 -26.10
C MET A 321 2.45 -3.77 -27.45
N ASN A 322 3.23 -4.24 -28.43
CA ASN A 322 3.29 -3.64 -29.75
C ASN A 322 1.96 -3.79 -30.52
N ILE A 323 1.20 -4.87 -30.32
CA ILE A 323 -0.17 -4.99 -30.85
C ILE A 323 -1.05 -3.81 -30.40
N ILE A 324 -0.86 -3.32 -29.18
CA ILE A 324 -1.61 -2.18 -28.62
C ILE A 324 -1.05 -0.84 -29.12
N ILE A 325 0.28 -0.68 -29.07
CA ILE A 325 0.94 0.62 -29.31
C ILE A 325 1.03 0.95 -30.82
N ASN A 326 1.00 -0.05 -31.70
CA ASN A 326 1.04 0.16 -33.14
C ASN A 326 -0.31 0.59 -33.74
N ASP A 327 -1.34 0.81 -32.93
CA ASP A 327 -2.59 1.41 -33.40
C ASP A 327 -2.37 2.87 -33.80
N LYS A 328 -2.26 3.10 -35.13
CA LYS A 328 -2.04 4.42 -35.73
C LYS A 328 -3.21 5.38 -35.49
N LYS A 329 -4.40 4.89 -35.14
CA LYS A 329 -5.55 5.74 -34.79
C LYS A 329 -5.36 6.46 -33.45
N THR A 330 -4.56 5.87 -32.55
CA THR A 330 -4.38 6.36 -31.18
C THR A 330 -2.98 6.90 -30.93
N PHE A 331 -1.96 6.25 -31.51
CA PHE A 331 -0.56 6.51 -31.23
C PHE A 331 0.23 6.90 -32.48
N GLN A 332 1.23 7.75 -32.26
CA GLN A 332 2.20 8.17 -33.27
C GLN A 332 3.62 8.00 -32.69
N LEU A 333 4.52 7.36 -33.44
CA LEU A 333 5.93 7.30 -33.08
C LEU A 333 6.58 8.68 -33.27
N LEU A 334 7.43 9.11 -32.33
CA LEU A 334 8.22 10.35 -32.47
C LEU A 334 9.71 10.04 -32.55
N GLU A 335 10.46 10.90 -33.23
CA GLU A 335 11.91 10.79 -33.39
C GLU A 335 12.68 11.34 -32.19
N THR A 336 12.11 12.33 -31.49
CA THR A 336 12.74 13.05 -30.38
C THR A 336 11.78 13.23 -29.21
N ASP A 337 12.33 13.35 -28.00
CA ASP A 337 11.53 13.58 -26.79
C ASP A 337 11.02 15.04 -26.73
N PRO A 338 9.68 15.28 -26.80
CA PRO A 338 9.12 16.63 -26.79
C PRO A 338 8.90 17.18 -25.36
N THR A 339 9.35 16.49 -24.29
CA THR A 339 9.01 16.81 -22.89
C THR A 339 9.23 18.28 -22.54
N LEU A 340 10.44 18.81 -22.77
CA LEU A 340 10.76 20.19 -22.42
C LEU A 340 9.95 21.19 -23.27
N LYS A 341 9.77 20.90 -24.57
CA LYS A 341 8.97 21.71 -25.48
C LYS A 341 7.51 21.80 -25.02
N GLN A 342 6.93 20.70 -24.56
CA GLN A 342 5.56 20.67 -24.04
C GLN A 342 5.44 21.32 -22.67
N GLU A 343 6.44 21.13 -21.79
CA GLU A 343 6.53 21.85 -20.50
C GLU A 343 6.50 23.36 -20.74
N ASP A 344 7.33 23.88 -21.64
CA ASP A 344 7.41 25.32 -21.94
C ASP A 344 6.14 25.85 -22.62
N ARG A 345 5.56 25.07 -23.53
CA ARG A 345 4.28 25.42 -24.17
C ARG A 345 3.17 25.56 -23.13
N LEU A 346 3.08 24.62 -22.19
CA LEU A 346 2.10 24.67 -21.10
C LEU A 346 2.38 25.83 -20.15
N LEU A 347 3.63 26.06 -19.76
CA LEU A 347 4.01 27.17 -18.89
C LEU A 347 3.63 28.53 -19.48
N ARG A 348 3.94 28.77 -20.76
CA ARG A 348 3.56 30.00 -21.46
C ARG A 348 2.07 30.21 -21.45
N LYS A 349 1.29 29.17 -21.80
CA LYS A 349 -0.17 29.28 -21.79
C LYS A 349 -0.72 29.54 -20.39
N LEU A 350 -0.24 28.85 -19.36
CA LEU A 350 -0.66 29.09 -17.97
C LEU A 350 -0.33 30.52 -17.51
N LYS A 351 0.81 31.08 -17.93
CA LYS A 351 1.17 32.48 -17.64
C LYS A 351 0.17 33.45 -18.30
N THR A 352 -0.14 33.26 -19.58
CA THR A 352 -1.16 34.07 -20.28
C THR A 352 -2.54 33.94 -19.62
N LEU A 353 -2.93 32.72 -19.20
CA LEU A 353 -4.20 32.51 -18.51
C LEU A 353 -4.26 33.23 -17.16
N LYS A 354 -3.15 33.24 -16.42
CA LYS A 354 -3.00 34.00 -15.17
C LYS A 354 -3.11 35.51 -15.41
N GLU A 355 -2.40 36.02 -16.41
CA GLU A 355 -2.44 37.44 -16.80
C GLU A 355 -3.85 37.88 -17.25
N SER A 356 -4.58 37.01 -17.94
CA SER A 356 -5.97 37.26 -18.35
C SER A 356 -7.01 37.10 -17.22
N GLY A 357 -6.61 36.66 -16.03
CA GLY A 357 -7.51 36.39 -14.91
C GLY A 357 -8.38 35.12 -15.04
N PHE A 358 -8.11 34.24 -16.02
CA PHE A 358 -8.80 32.96 -16.17
C PHE A 358 -8.43 31.97 -15.04
N ILE A 359 -7.19 32.05 -14.55
CA ILE A 359 -6.72 31.34 -13.35
C ILE A 359 -6.05 32.31 -12.38
N ASN A 360 -6.11 32.00 -11.08
CA ASN A 360 -5.42 32.75 -10.04
C ASN A 360 -4.00 32.20 -9.74
N GLU A 361 -3.25 32.88 -8.89
CA GLU A 361 -1.88 32.50 -8.48
C GLU A 361 -1.79 31.08 -7.92
N ASN A 362 -2.74 30.71 -7.06
CA ASN A 362 -2.76 29.39 -6.43
C ASN A 362 -3.00 28.30 -7.48
N GLN A 363 -3.97 28.49 -8.38
CA GLN A 363 -4.26 27.58 -9.48
C GLN A 363 -3.08 27.46 -10.44
N TYR A 364 -2.39 28.57 -10.75
CA TYR A 364 -1.16 28.56 -11.52
C TYR A 364 -0.09 27.68 -10.84
N ASN A 365 0.18 27.89 -9.56
CA ASN A 365 1.18 27.11 -8.80
C ASN A 365 0.80 25.63 -8.68
N GLN A 366 -0.49 25.31 -8.59
CA GLN A 366 -1.00 23.94 -8.60
C GLN A 366 -0.79 23.26 -9.95
N CYS A 367 -1.00 23.96 -11.06
CA CYS A 367 -0.90 23.41 -12.42
C CYS A 367 0.54 23.39 -12.96
N ARG A 368 1.40 24.30 -12.49
CA ARG A 368 2.74 24.56 -13.04
C ARG A 368 3.61 23.28 -13.08
N PRO A 369 3.99 22.79 -14.27
CA PRO A 369 4.98 21.73 -14.39
C PRO A 369 6.38 22.23 -14.02
N VAL A 370 7.18 21.37 -13.41
CA VAL A 370 8.60 21.59 -13.14
C VAL A 370 9.30 20.24 -13.20
N GLY A 371 10.32 20.13 -14.04
CA GLY A 371 11.13 18.92 -14.12
C GLY A 371 10.35 17.72 -14.65
N SER A 372 9.59 17.95 -15.72
CA SER A 372 8.75 16.93 -16.33
C SER A 372 9.60 15.81 -16.92
N GLN A 373 9.01 14.62 -16.97
CA GLN A 373 9.55 13.46 -17.66
C GLN A 373 8.47 12.89 -18.60
N PRO A 374 8.85 12.19 -19.67
CA PRO A 374 7.91 11.45 -20.49
C PRO A 374 7.17 10.38 -19.68
N GLY A 375 5.94 10.06 -20.08
CA GLY A 375 5.19 8.96 -19.50
C GLY A 375 5.90 7.62 -19.73
N ARG A 376 5.49 6.57 -19.03
CA ARG A 376 5.99 5.20 -19.28
C ARG A 376 4.85 4.22 -19.24
N ILE A 377 4.65 3.48 -20.32
CA ILE A 377 3.57 2.50 -20.42
C ILE A 377 4.09 1.10 -20.04
N TYR A 378 3.24 0.29 -19.43
CA TYR A 378 3.53 -1.11 -19.12
C TYR A 378 2.24 -1.95 -19.11
N GLY A 379 2.35 -3.23 -19.40
CA GLY A 379 1.23 -4.17 -19.48
C GLY A 379 1.06 -5.01 -18.20
N LEU A 380 -0.18 -5.23 -17.77
CA LEU A 380 -0.52 -6.22 -16.75
C LEU A 380 -1.18 -7.45 -17.39
N PRO A 381 -0.65 -8.67 -17.21
CA PRO A 381 -1.22 -9.88 -17.81
C PRO A 381 -2.60 -10.22 -17.25
N LYS A 382 -3.60 -10.33 -18.13
CA LYS A 382 -4.95 -10.82 -17.81
C LYS A 382 -4.99 -12.34 -17.91
N VAL A 383 -4.40 -13.03 -16.93
CA VAL A 383 -4.28 -14.51 -16.88
C VAL A 383 -5.62 -15.27 -16.87
N HIS A 384 -6.73 -14.57 -16.65
CA HIS A 384 -8.10 -15.11 -16.67
C HIS A 384 -8.74 -15.08 -18.06
N LYS A 385 -8.06 -14.54 -19.07
CA LYS A 385 -8.56 -14.45 -20.46
C LYS A 385 -7.69 -15.31 -21.37
N ASN A 386 -8.33 -15.93 -22.37
CA ASN A 386 -7.62 -16.74 -23.35
C ASN A 386 -6.51 -15.94 -24.04
N GLY A 387 -5.36 -16.58 -24.31
CA GLY A 387 -4.16 -15.93 -24.86
C GLY A 387 -3.43 -14.98 -23.90
N THR A 388 -3.94 -14.73 -22.68
CA THR A 388 -3.38 -13.80 -21.68
C THR A 388 -3.04 -12.42 -22.29
N PRO A 389 -4.04 -11.63 -22.72
CA PRO A 389 -3.85 -10.27 -23.21
C PRO A 389 -3.33 -9.34 -22.09
N LEU A 390 -2.68 -8.25 -22.47
CA LEU A 390 -2.14 -7.26 -21.53
C LEU A 390 -3.13 -6.12 -21.31
N ARG A 391 -3.26 -5.64 -20.07
CA ARG A 391 -3.89 -4.35 -19.76
C ARG A 391 -2.82 -3.25 -19.80
N PRO A 392 -2.84 -2.31 -20.75
CA PRO A 392 -1.86 -1.24 -20.82
C PRO A 392 -2.15 -0.19 -19.73
N ILE A 393 -1.12 0.23 -19.00
CA ILE A 393 -1.20 1.27 -17.98
C ILE A 393 -0.13 2.33 -18.25
N LEU A 394 -0.55 3.57 -18.46
CA LEU A 394 0.32 4.72 -18.55
C LEU A 394 0.68 5.24 -17.16
N SER A 395 1.97 5.23 -16.84
CA SER A 395 2.50 5.92 -15.66
C SER A 395 2.61 7.43 -15.92
N ALA A 396 1.51 8.17 -15.74
CA ALA A 396 1.48 9.63 -15.92
C ALA A 396 2.20 10.44 -14.81
N ASN A 397 2.62 9.82 -13.71
CA ASN A 397 3.30 10.54 -12.64
C ASN A 397 4.60 11.21 -13.14
N GLY A 398 4.68 12.53 -12.99
CA GLY A 398 5.82 13.34 -13.39
C GLY A 398 5.75 13.86 -14.84
N THR A 399 4.69 13.57 -15.60
CA THR A 399 4.49 14.19 -16.92
C THR A 399 4.14 15.67 -16.79
N PHE A 400 4.41 16.43 -17.85
CA PHE A 400 4.20 17.88 -17.86
C PHE A 400 2.73 18.28 -17.63
N ASN A 401 1.79 17.44 -18.07
CA ASN A 401 0.34 17.69 -17.94
C ASN A 401 -0.29 17.05 -16.69
N TYR A 402 0.47 16.30 -15.87
CA TYR A 402 -0.08 15.54 -14.74
C TYR A 402 -0.79 16.42 -13.69
N LYS A 403 -0.16 17.54 -13.32
CA LYS A 403 -0.70 18.48 -12.33
C LYS A 403 -1.92 19.22 -12.87
N LEU A 404 -1.88 19.63 -14.13
CA LEU A 404 -3.02 20.22 -14.84
C LEU A 404 -4.21 19.26 -14.83
N ALA A 405 -4.00 17.99 -15.18
CA ALA A 405 -5.05 16.98 -15.19
C ALA A 405 -5.70 16.81 -13.80
N LYS A 406 -4.90 16.79 -12.72
CA LYS A 406 -5.43 16.75 -11.35
C LYS A 406 -6.25 17.99 -10.99
N TRP A 407 -5.78 19.18 -11.37
CA TRP A 407 -6.53 20.39 -11.14
C TRP A 407 -7.86 20.38 -11.90
N LEU A 408 -7.88 20.00 -13.18
CA LEU A 408 -9.10 19.88 -13.97
C LEU A 408 -10.11 18.92 -13.32
N VAL A 409 -9.65 17.80 -12.74
CA VAL A 409 -10.54 16.89 -12.00
C VAL A 409 -11.23 17.61 -10.83
N THR A 410 -10.52 18.44 -10.07
CA THR A 410 -11.13 19.21 -8.97
C THR A 410 -12.16 20.23 -9.46
N GLN A 411 -12.00 20.76 -10.67
CA GLN A 411 -12.89 21.78 -11.23
C GLN A 411 -14.14 21.18 -11.89
N LEU A 412 -14.05 19.95 -12.38
CA LEU A 412 -15.07 19.33 -13.25
C LEU A 412 -15.75 18.11 -12.60
N SER A 413 -15.39 17.76 -11.35
CA SER A 413 -15.91 16.56 -10.68
C SER A 413 -17.43 16.55 -10.50
N HIS A 414 -18.08 17.70 -10.43
CA HIS A 414 -19.53 17.80 -10.31
C HIS A 414 -20.26 17.31 -11.58
N LEU A 415 -19.62 17.36 -12.75
CA LEU A 415 -20.23 16.99 -14.03
C LEU A 415 -20.47 15.47 -14.18
N ARG A 416 -19.80 14.65 -13.36
CA ARG A 416 -20.01 13.20 -13.32
C ARG A 416 -21.02 12.76 -12.27
N GLU A 417 -21.66 13.68 -11.54
CA GLU A 417 -22.68 13.31 -10.56
C GLU A 417 -23.98 12.94 -11.27
N HIS A 418 -24.45 11.71 -11.05
CA HIS A 418 -25.69 11.19 -11.62
C HIS A 418 -26.25 10.08 -10.73
N GLU A 419 -27.58 9.92 -10.68
CA GLU A 419 -28.28 8.96 -9.80
C GLU A 419 -27.97 7.49 -10.13
N THR A 420 -27.54 7.22 -11.36
CA THR A 420 -27.16 5.89 -11.85
C THR A 420 -25.79 5.47 -11.33
N ILE A 421 -24.93 6.40 -10.91
CA ILE A 421 -23.54 6.09 -10.56
C ILE A 421 -23.45 5.59 -9.13
N ILE A 422 -22.76 4.46 -8.98
CA ILE A 422 -22.39 3.89 -7.69
C ILE A 422 -21.06 4.51 -7.24
N GLN A 423 -21.02 5.00 -6.01
CA GLN A 423 -19.78 5.51 -5.41
C GLN A 423 -18.90 4.38 -4.86
N ASP A 424 -19.52 3.40 -4.19
CA ASP A 424 -18.82 2.27 -3.60
C ASP A 424 -19.74 1.04 -3.48
N ARG A 425 -19.12 -0.14 -3.38
CA ARG A 425 -19.85 -1.41 -3.26
C ARG A 425 -20.77 -1.49 -2.04
N PHE A 426 -20.45 -0.83 -0.93
CA PHE A 426 -21.23 -0.95 0.31
C PHE A 426 -22.50 -0.11 0.20
N SER A 427 -22.44 1.08 -0.39
CA SER A 427 -23.64 1.85 -0.73
C SER A 427 -24.51 1.12 -1.74
N PHE A 428 -23.92 0.45 -2.73
CA PHE A 428 -24.67 -0.41 -3.66
C PHE A 428 -25.41 -1.55 -2.95
N VAL A 429 -24.75 -2.34 -2.09
CA VAL A 429 -25.39 -3.44 -1.35
C VAL A 429 -26.52 -2.92 -0.47
N LYS A 430 -26.32 -1.79 0.21
CA LYS A 430 -27.37 -1.16 1.02
C LYS A 430 -28.58 -0.76 0.18
N ASN A 431 -28.36 -0.11 -0.96
CA ASN A 431 -29.45 0.30 -1.86
C ASN A 431 -30.17 -0.91 -2.45
N LEU A 432 -29.43 -1.95 -2.85
CA LEU A 432 -29.97 -3.20 -3.39
C LEU A 432 -30.91 -3.88 -2.38
N HIS A 433 -30.54 -3.93 -1.10
CA HIS A 433 -31.39 -4.52 -0.08
C HIS A 433 -32.66 -3.73 0.25
N GLN A 434 -32.68 -2.44 -0.09
CA GLN A 434 -33.85 -1.56 0.08
C GLN A 434 -34.81 -1.62 -1.12
N LEU A 435 -34.43 -2.27 -2.21
CA LEU A 435 -35.30 -2.39 -3.39
C LEU A 435 -36.46 -3.34 -3.12
N ASP A 436 -37.63 -2.93 -3.59
CA ASP A 436 -38.84 -3.74 -3.58
C ASP A 436 -39.27 -4.11 -5.00
N ILE A 437 -38.43 -4.88 -5.67
CA ILE A 437 -38.67 -5.39 -7.03
C ILE A 437 -38.83 -6.91 -6.94
N ASP A 438 -39.99 -7.43 -7.33
CA ASP A 438 -40.29 -8.86 -7.27
C ASP A 438 -39.45 -9.64 -8.28
N MET A 439 -38.44 -10.37 -7.78
CA MET A 439 -37.54 -11.14 -8.63
C MET A 439 -38.21 -12.32 -9.33
N ASN A 440 -39.45 -12.69 -8.99
CA ASN A 440 -40.21 -13.68 -9.74
C ASN A 440 -40.68 -13.16 -11.10
N GLN A 441 -40.73 -11.84 -11.31
CA GLN A 441 -41.09 -11.21 -12.59
C GLN A 441 -39.89 -10.58 -13.31
N HIS A 442 -38.71 -10.61 -12.68
CA HIS A 442 -37.52 -9.92 -13.15
C HIS A 442 -36.34 -10.86 -13.34
N LYS A 443 -35.31 -10.36 -14.04
CA LYS A 443 -34.02 -11.00 -14.24
C LYS A 443 -32.89 -10.00 -14.03
N LEU A 444 -31.71 -10.54 -13.70
CA LEU A 444 -30.49 -9.77 -13.48
C LEU A 444 -29.61 -9.80 -14.71
N LEU A 445 -29.11 -8.64 -15.11
CA LEU A 445 -28.21 -8.47 -16.25
C LEU A 445 -27.00 -7.63 -15.83
N SER A 446 -25.84 -7.93 -16.41
CA SER A 446 -24.66 -7.09 -16.30
C SER A 446 -24.15 -6.72 -17.68
N TYR A 447 -23.85 -5.44 -17.88
CA TYR A 447 -23.27 -4.93 -19.12
C TYR A 447 -21.86 -4.38 -18.83
N ASP A 448 -20.90 -4.68 -19.71
CA ASP A 448 -19.51 -4.20 -19.64
C ASP A 448 -19.17 -3.41 -20.90
N ALA A 449 -18.53 -2.26 -20.73
CA ALA A 449 -18.06 -1.44 -21.85
C ALA A 449 -16.71 -1.96 -22.38
N ILE A 450 -16.67 -2.35 -23.65
CA ILE A 450 -15.47 -2.91 -24.29
C ILE A 450 -14.37 -1.86 -24.36
N SER A 451 -13.29 -2.08 -23.61
CA SER A 451 -12.08 -1.25 -23.61
C SER A 451 -12.37 0.25 -23.45
N LEU A 452 -13.31 0.59 -22.54
CA LEU A 452 -13.87 1.92 -22.35
C LEU A 452 -12.87 3.07 -22.56
N PHE A 453 -11.78 3.11 -21.79
CA PHE A 453 -10.82 4.22 -21.79
C PHE A 453 -10.17 4.53 -23.15
N THR A 454 -9.82 3.50 -23.93
CA THR A 454 -9.20 3.71 -25.25
C THR A 454 -10.22 4.17 -26.29
N ASN A 455 -11.49 3.82 -26.08
CA ASN A 455 -12.57 4.03 -27.02
C ASN A 455 -13.42 5.29 -26.73
N VAL A 456 -13.24 5.95 -25.58
CA VAL A 456 -13.96 7.20 -25.27
C VAL A 456 -13.70 8.24 -26.36
N PRO A 457 -14.74 8.74 -27.07
CA PRO A 457 -14.60 9.79 -28.07
C PRO A 457 -14.22 11.11 -27.41
N LEU A 458 -12.92 11.42 -27.41
CA LEU A 458 -12.37 12.52 -26.65
C LEU A 458 -12.99 13.86 -27.04
N GLN A 459 -13.08 14.16 -28.35
CA GLN A 459 -13.59 15.44 -28.82
C GLN A 459 -15.07 15.65 -28.45
N LYS A 460 -15.92 14.63 -28.63
CA LYS A 460 -17.33 14.68 -28.20
C LYS A 460 -17.45 14.90 -26.68
N THR A 461 -16.59 14.23 -25.90
CA THR A 461 -16.57 14.40 -24.44
C THR A 461 -16.16 15.81 -24.02
N ILE A 462 -15.17 16.40 -24.71
CA ILE A 462 -14.78 17.79 -24.50
C ILE A 462 -15.94 18.73 -24.83
N GLU A 463 -16.66 18.49 -25.93
CA GLU A 463 -17.84 19.28 -26.31
C GLU A 463 -18.94 19.21 -25.26
N PHE A 464 -19.22 18.02 -24.71
CA PHE A 464 -20.15 17.86 -23.59
C PHE A 464 -19.76 18.70 -22.36
N ILE A 465 -18.48 18.74 -22.00
CA ILE A 465 -17.98 19.56 -20.88
C ILE A 465 -18.19 21.05 -21.18
N LEU A 466 -17.87 21.47 -22.40
CA LEU A 466 -17.99 22.86 -22.80
C LEU A 466 -19.46 23.31 -22.89
N GLN A 467 -20.36 22.43 -23.34
CA GLN A 467 -21.80 22.68 -23.37
C GLN A 467 -22.37 22.77 -21.95
N ALA A 468 -22.01 21.85 -21.06
CA ALA A 468 -22.48 21.88 -19.67
C ALA A 468 -22.03 23.14 -18.92
N LYS A 469 -20.81 23.64 -19.19
CA LYS A 469 -20.25 24.79 -18.47
C LYS A 469 -20.65 26.15 -19.05
N TYR A 470 -20.79 26.25 -20.37
CA TYR A 470 -20.94 27.53 -21.06
C TYR A 470 -22.24 27.65 -21.88
N GLY A 471 -23.01 26.56 -22.03
CA GLY A 471 -24.21 26.50 -22.85
C GLY A 471 -23.96 26.68 -24.36
N ASP A 472 -25.05 26.77 -25.09
CA ASP A 472 -25.06 27.00 -26.55
C ASP A 472 -25.17 28.49 -26.92
N HIS A 473 -25.56 29.33 -25.97
CA HIS A 473 -25.84 30.75 -26.18
C HIS A 473 -24.62 31.63 -25.86
N CYS A 474 -23.92 32.04 -26.92
CA CYS A 474 -23.17 33.30 -26.90
C CYS A 474 -23.88 34.30 -27.80
N GLU A 475 -24.13 35.51 -27.31
CA GLU A 475 -24.64 36.66 -28.10
C GLU A 475 -23.79 36.94 -29.35
N CYS A 476 -22.52 36.54 -29.32
CA CYS A 476 -21.60 36.68 -30.44
C CYS A 476 -21.90 35.77 -31.65
N LYS A 477 -22.79 34.77 -31.52
CA LYS A 477 -23.33 33.97 -32.64
C LYS A 477 -24.60 34.55 -33.27
N ILE A 478 -25.33 35.45 -32.59
CA ILE A 478 -26.63 35.98 -33.07
C ILE A 478 -26.45 37.02 -34.20
N ALA A 479 -25.22 37.53 -34.40
CA ALA A 479 -24.90 38.53 -35.43
C ALA A 479 -24.46 37.93 -36.79
N GLU A 480 -25.02 36.81 -37.22
CA GLU A 480 -24.79 36.22 -38.55
C GLU A 480 -26.00 36.30 -39.49
N THR A 481 -27.20 36.67 -39.01
CA THR A 481 -28.43 36.65 -39.83
C THR A 481 -28.96 38.02 -40.26
N THR A 482 -28.19 39.11 -40.13
CA THR A 482 -28.58 40.41 -40.70
C THR A 482 -27.43 41.05 -41.48
N GLN A 483 -27.70 41.18 -42.78
CA GLN A 483 -26.94 41.74 -43.90
C GLN A 483 -25.81 42.75 -43.59
N LYS A 484 -24.70 42.53 -44.32
CA LYS A 484 -23.76 43.52 -44.90
C LYS A 484 -23.38 44.72 -44.01
N ARG A 485 -22.42 44.56 -43.09
CA ARG A 485 -21.54 45.68 -42.67
C ARG A 485 -20.08 45.22 -42.42
N LYS A 486 -19.18 45.90 -43.13
CA LYS A 486 -17.70 46.02 -43.07
C LYS A 486 -16.94 45.14 -42.05
N LYS A 487 -15.91 44.43 -42.55
CA LYS A 487 -14.87 43.68 -41.82
C LYS A 487 -14.21 44.53 -40.71
N LYS A 488 -14.80 44.62 -39.52
CA LYS A 488 -14.06 44.86 -38.27
C LYS A 488 -13.81 43.48 -37.64
N LYS A 489 -12.57 43.18 -37.25
CA LYS A 489 -12.23 41.96 -36.47
C LYS A 489 -13.21 41.87 -35.30
N LYS A 490 -14.17 40.93 -35.34
CA LYS A 490 -15.12 40.70 -34.24
C LYS A 490 -14.31 40.25 -33.02
N GLN A 491 -14.18 41.12 -32.02
CA GLN A 491 -13.57 40.80 -30.74
C GLN A 491 -14.40 39.68 -30.09
N LYS A 492 -13.79 38.51 -29.82
CA LYS A 492 -14.48 37.42 -29.12
C LYS A 492 -14.85 37.88 -27.71
N CYS A 493 -16.07 37.57 -27.26
CA CYS A 493 -16.47 37.87 -25.88
C CYS A 493 -15.69 36.99 -24.88
N LYS A 494 -15.70 37.38 -23.60
CA LYS A 494 -15.01 36.66 -22.52
C LYS A 494 -15.40 35.18 -22.46
N ASN A 495 -16.69 34.86 -22.55
CA ASN A 495 -17.19 33.48 -22.51
C ASN A 495 -16.60 32.61 -23.66
N CYS A 496 -16.51 33.15 -24.87
CA CYS A 496 -15.89 32.44 -25.99
C CYS A 496 -14.38 32.24 -25.84
N ILE A 497 -13.69 33.21 -25.23
CA ILE A 497 -12.26 33.10 -24.91
C ILE A 497 -12.07 32.01 -23.85
N ASP A 498 -12.87 32.03 -22.79
CA ASP A 498 -12.82 31.07 -21.69
C ASP A 498 -13.16 29.64 -22.15
N LYS A 499 -14.16 29.48 -23.02
CA LYS A 499 -14.50 28.21 -23.68
C LYS A 499 -13.32 27.69 -24.52
N THR A 500 -12.65 28.57 -25.27
CA THR A 500 -11.46 28.20 -26.05
C THR A 500 -10.28 27.81 -25.14
N ASN A 501 -10.09 28.54 -24.05
CA ASN A 501 -9.03 28.27 -23.06
C ASN A 501 -9.25 26.93 -22.36
N LEU A 502 -10.47 26.63 -21.92
CA LEU A 502 -10.80 25.35 -21.30
C LEU A 502 -10.65 24.19 -22.29
N LYS A 503 -11.11 24.36 -23.55
CA LYS A 503 -10.93 23.35 -24.61
C LYS A 503 -9.45 22.98 -24.75
N TRP A 504 -8.59 23.98 -24.89
CA TRP A 504 -7.15 23.77 -25.02
C TRP A 504 -6.55 23.05 -23.80
N LEU A 505 -6.94 23.43 -22.58
CA LEU A 505 -6.46 22.78 -21.36
C LEU A 505 -6.89 21.30 -21.29
N LEU A 506 -8.12 20.98 -21.70
CA LEU A 506 -8.61 19.61 -21.76
C LEU A 506 -7.84 18.78 -22.80
N GLU A 507 -7.60 19.32 -23.99
CA GLU A 507 -6.84 18.64 -25.04
C GLU A 507 -5.40 18.36 -24.61
N VAL A 508 -4.72 19.34 -24.00
CA VAL A 508 -3.34 19.18 -23.50
C VAL A 508 -3.27 18.16 -22.36
N ALA A 509 -4.29 18.11 -21.51
CA ALA A 509 -4.37 17.14 -20.41
C ALA A 509 -4.66 15.70 -20.86
N THR A 510 -5.08 15.49 -22.11
CA THR A 510 -5.57 14.18 -22.61
C THR A 510 -4.83 13.69 -23.87
N ALA A 511 -4.92 14.42 -25.00
CA ALA A 511 -4.45 14.04 -26.33
C ALA A 511 -3.05 14.56 -26.72
N GLN A 512 -2.29 15.14 -25.78
CA GLN A 512 -0.90 15.55 -26.04
C GLN A 512 0.07 14.89 -25.08
N THR A 513 -0.22 13.64 -24.71
CA THR A 513 0.58 12.90 -23.74
C THR A 513 1.53 11.95 -24.45
N HIS A 514 2.83 12.14 -24.25
CA HIS A 514 3.86 11.26 -24.80
C HIS A 514 4.45 10.33 -23.74
N PHE A 515 4.90 9.15 -24.17
CA PHE A 515 5.42 8.11 -23.28
C PHE A 515 6.46 7.21 -23.93
N HIS A 516 7.32 6.60 -23.11
CA HIS A 516 8.27 5.58 -23.53
C HIS A 516 7.71 4.17 -23.43
N PHE A 517 8.13 3.37 -24.41
CA PHE A 517 8.06 1.91 -24.37
C PHE A 517 9.21 1.30 -25.18
N ASN A 518 9.96 0.39 -24.55
CA ASN A 518 11.02 -0.40 -25.18
C ASN A 518 12.04 0.46 -25.96
N GLY A 519 12.49 1.56 -25.36
CA GLY A 519 13.45 2.50 -25.96
C GLY A 519 12.83 3.56 -26.87
N ASN A 520 11.62 3.33 -27.38
CA ASN A 520 10.92 4.25 -28.29
C ASN A 520 10.05 5.25 -27.53
N ILE A 521 9.68 6.36 -28.18
CA ILE A 521 8.75 7.35 -27.64
C ILE A 521 7.53 7.52 -28.57
N TYR A 522 6.36 7.53 -27.96
CA TYR A 522 5.09 7.60 -28.67
C TYR A 522 4.26 8.78 -28.15
N LEU A 523 3.56 9.46 -29.04
CA LEU A 523 2.52 10.43 -28.73
C LEU A 523 1.16 9.75 -28.78
N GLN A 524 0.39 9.85 -27.70
CA GLN A 524 -1.04 9.57 -27.74
C GLN A 524 -1.78 10.83 -28.20
N HIS A 525 -2.38 10.79 -29.39
CA HIS A 525 -3.12 11.91 -29.99
C HIS A 525 -4.64 11.73 -29.92
N ASN A 526 -5.12 10.53 -29.59
CA ASN A 526 -6.54 10.22 -29.48
C ASN A 526 -6.83 9.27 -28.29
N GLY A 527 -8.10 9.17 -27.90
CA GLY A 527 -8.57 8.38 -26.76
C GLY A 527 -8.04 8.89 -25.42
N VAL A 528 -8.30 8.14 -24.34
CA VAL A 528 -7.86 8.51 -22.99
C VAL A 528 -7.03 7.40 -22.37
N SER A 529 -5.85 7.74 -21.86
CA SER A 529 -4.95 6.75 -21.27
C SER A 529 -5.42 6.27 -19.89
N MET A 530 -5.45 4.95 -19.73
CA MET A 530 -5.54 4.32 -18.43
C MET A 530 -4.31 4.71 -17.59
N GLY A 531 -4.53 5.44 -16.49
CA GLY A 531 -3.47 5.96 -15.62
C GLY A 531 -3.27 7.48 -15.70
N SER A 532 -3.95 8.16 -16.63
CA SER A 532 -4.12 9.63 -16.57
C SER A 532 -5.06 10.00 -15.41
N PRO A 533 -4.76 11.04 -14.61
CA PRO A 533 -5.67 11.51 -13.55
C PRO A 533 -7.05 11.90 -14.06
N LEU A 534 -7.13 12.50 -15.26
CA LEU A 534 -8.37 12.98 -15.86
C LEU A 534 -9.18 11.86 -16.53
N GLY A 535 -8.56 10.70 -16.77
CA GLY A 535 -9.16 9.62 -17.54
C GLY A 535 -10.49 9.09 -17.03
N PRO A 536 -10.60 8.72 -15.73
CA PRO A 536 -11.86 8.28 -15.15
C PRO A 536 -12.98 9.32 -15.29
N LEU A 537 -12.66 10.61 -15.08
CA LEU A 537 -13.65 11.67 -15.18
C LEU A 537 -14.18 11.83 -16.61
N MET A 538 -13.32 11.76 -17.63
CA MET A 538 -13.74 11.84 -19.03
C MET A 538 -14.66 10.67 -19.40
N ALA A 539 -14.30 9.45 -19.00
CA ALA A 539 -15.12 8.27 -19.25
C ALA A 539 -16.49 8.37 -18.57
N ASP A 540 -16.52 8.81 -17.31
CA ASP A 540 -17.78 8.96 -16.59
C ASP A 540 -18.68 10.06 -17.17
N ILE A 541 -18.13 11.22 -17.55
CA ILE A 541 -18.91 12.31 -18.18
C ILE A 541 -19.54 11.83 -19.50
N PHE A 542 -18.78 11.08 -20.31
CA PHE A 542 -19.29 10.52 -21.55
C PHE A 542 -20.46 9.56 -21.30
N LEU A 543 -20.30 8.63 -20.36
CA LEU A 543 -21.33 7.64 -20.03
C LEU A 543 -22.54 8.25 -19.31
N VAL A 544 -22.38 9.30 -18.50
CA VAL A 544 -23.51 10.04 -17.91
C VAL A 544 -24.37 10.67 -18.99
N ASN A 545 -23.76 11.19 -20.06
CA ASN A 545 -24.54 11.76 -21.17
C ASN A 545 -25.20 10.69 -22.04
N LEU A 546 -24.61 9.49 -22.14
CA LEU A 546 -25.29 8.33 -22.70
C LEU A 546 -26.53 7.98 -21.89
N GLU A 547 -26.39 7.87 -20.57
CA GLU A 547 -27.48 7.54 -19.66
C GLU A 547 -28.60 8.58 -19.74
N LYS A 548 -28.27 9.88 -19.69
CA LYS A 548 -29.27 10.95 -19.81
C LYS A 548 -30.10 10.91 -21.08
N LYS A 549 -29.52 10.45 -22.20
CA LYS A 549 -30.24 10.37 -23.49
C LYS A 549 -31.02 9.08 -23.68
N LEU A 550 -30.52 7.95 -23.16
CA LEU A 550 -31.09 6.63 -23.45
C LEU A 550 -31.96 6.07 -22.34
N MET A 551 -31.98 6.66 -21.13
CA MET A 551 -32.68 6.08 -19.98
C MET A 551 -34.17 5.85 -20.23
N ASP A 552 -34.86 6.76 -20.91
CA ASP A 552 -36.29 6.63 -21.18
C ASP A 552 -36.58 5.49 -22.17
N GLU A 553 -35.72 5.33 -23.19
CA GLU A 553 -35.81 4.20 -24.13
C GLU A 553 -35.49 2.87 -23.45
N LEU A 554 -34.51 2.84 -22.56
CA LEU A 554 -34.18 1.65 -21.76
C LEU A 554 -35.35 1.24 -20.86
N LYS A 555 -35.99 2.20 -20.18
CA LYS A 555 -37.18 1.96 -19.36
C LYS A 555 -38.35 1.42 -20.20
N ALA A 556 -38.58 1.99 -21.38
CA ALA A 556 -39.61 1.51 -22.30
C ALA A 556 -39.37 0.05 -22.76
N ASN A 557 -38.11 -0.39 -22.80
CA ASN A 557 -37.71 -1.75 -23.14
C ASN A 557 -37.55 -2.67 -21.91
N GLY A 558 -38.14 -2.31 -20.77
CA GLY A 558 -38.27 -3.17 -19.59
C GLY A 558 -37.13 -3.10 -18.58
N VAL A 559 -36.26 -2.10 -18.64
CA VAL A 559 -35.26 -1.82 -17.59
C VAL A 559 -35.90 -1.05 -16.44
N GLU A 560 -35.93 -1.64 -15.24
CA GLU A 560 -36.52 -1.00 -14.05
C GLU A 560 -35.48 -0.43 -13.10
N TYR A 561 -34.31 -1.07 -13.03
CA TYR A 561 -33.20 -0.62 -12.21
C TYR A 561 -31.92 -0.58 -13.04
N TYR A 562 -31.22 0.54 -12.98
CA TYR A 562 -29.95 0.73 -13.69
C TYR A 562 -28.95 1.39 -12.74
N ARG A 563 -27.79 0.74 -12.53
CA ARG A 563 -26.68 1.32 -11.79
C ARG A 563 -25.33 0.98 -12.43
N ARG A 564 -24.41 1.93 -12.47
CA ARG A 564 -23.09 1.78 -13.09
C ARG A 564 -21.96 2.10 -12.12
N PHE A 565 -20.89 1.33 -12.20
CA PHE A 565 -19.60 1.60 -11.58
C PHE A 565 -18.51 1.60 -12.66
N VAL A 566 -18.12 2.79 -13.12
CA VAL A 566 -17.15 2.97 -14.22
C VAL A 566 -17.62 2.26 -15.50
N ASP A 567 -17.06 1.11 -15.86
CA ASP A 567 -17.36 0.28 -17.03
C ASP A 567 -18.46 -0.76 -16.75
N ASP A 568 -18.51 -1.29 -15.53
CA ASP A 568 -19.48 -2.32 -15.11
C ASP A 568 -20.86 -1.70 -14.85
N THR A 569 -21.90 -2.20 -15.50
CA THR A 569 -23.30 -1.80 -15.31
C THR A 569 -24.13 -2.98 -14.80
N PHE A 570 -24.94 -2.74 -13.78
CA PHE A 570 -25.89 -3.66 -13.18
C PHE A 570 -27.31 -3.22 -13.54
N ILE A 571 -28.10 -4.16 -14.07
CA ILE A 571 -29.47 -3.92 -14.53
C ILE A 571 -30.41 -4.96 -13.92
N ILE A 572 -31.58 -4.51 -13.47
CA ILE A 572 -32.74 -5.36 -13.22
C ILE A 572 -33.77 -5.03 -14.31
N ALA A 573 -34.14 -6.05 -15.07
CA ALA A 573 -35.09 -5.94 -16.17
C ALA A 573 -36.23 -6.95 -16.00
N ARG A 574 -37.38 -6.66 -16.60
CA ARG A 574 -38.50 -7.61 -16.65
C ARG A 574 -38.09 -8.90 -17.37
N LYS A 575 -38.69 -10.03 -17.01
CA LYS A 575 -38.34 -11.34 -17.60
C LYS A 575 -38.50 -11.39 -19.12
N ASP A 576 -39.50 -10.71 -19.65
CA ASP A 576 -39.81 -10.58 -21.08
C ASP A 576 -38.90 -9.59 -21.84
N ALA A 577 -38.07 -8.81 -21.13
CA ALA A 577 -37.18 -7.84 -21.77
C ALA A 577 -36.14 -8.54 -22.66
N ASN A 578 -35.96 -8.03 -23.89
CA ASN A 578 -34.97 -8.56 -24.82
C ASN A 578 -33.58 -7.94 -24.55
N GLU A 579 -32.63 -8.80 -24.18
CA GLU A 579 -31.25 -8.42 -23.80
C GLU A 579 -30.47 -7.85 -25.00
N GLU A 580 -30.60 -8.45 -26.18
CA GLU A 580 -29.96 -7.97 -27.41
C GLU A 580 -30.53 -6.60 -27.83
N ARG A 581 -31.82 -6.37 -27.60
CA ARG A 581 -32.45 -5.06 -27.86
C ARG A 581 -31.88 -3.99 -26.94
N ILE A 582 -31.76 -4.26 -25.64
CA ILE A 582 -31.12 -3.35 -24.67
C ILE A 582 -29.67 -3.08 -25.08
N GLN A 583 -28.91 -4.11 -25.45
CA GLN A 583 -27.55 -3.96 -25.96
C GLN A 583 -27.49 -3.08 -27.21
N THR A 584 -28.43 -3.26 -28.14
CA THR A 584 -28.52 -2.45 -29.37
C THR A 584 -28.80 -0.99 -29.06
N ILE A 585 -29.68 -0.70 -28.09
CA ILE A 585 -29.97 0.67 -27.63
C ILE A 585 -28.71 1.31 -27.06
N LEU A 586 -28.01 0.65 -26.14
CA LEU A 586 -26.75 1.16 -25.57
C LEU A 586 -25.69 1.41 -26.67
N ASN A 587 -25.58 0.50 -27.64
CA ASN A 587 -24.63 0.57 -28.75
C ASN A 587 -25.01 1.59 -29.84
N SER A 588 -26.20 2.19 -29.77
CA SER A 588 -26.68 3.20 -30.73
C SER A 588 -26.12 4.60 -30.46
N PHE A 589 -25.70 4.88 -29.22
CA PHE A 589 -25.24 6.22 -28.82
C PHE A 589 -23.95 6.66 -29.54
N ASP A 590 -23.01 5.72 -29.74
CA ASP A 590 -21.73 6.01 -30.40
C ASP A 590 -21.15 4.78 -31.10
N GLU A 591 -20.41 5.01 -32.19
CA GLU A 591 -19.77 3.95 -32.96
C GLU A 591 -18.56 3.32 -32.24
N ALA A 592 -17.82 4.10 -31.44
CA ALA A 592 -16.57 3.66 -30.82
C ALA A 592 -16.78 2.89 -29.50
N VAL A 593 -17.78 3.28 -28.70
CA VAL A 593 -18.07 2.64 -27.41
C VAL A 593 -19.15 1.58 -27.59
N LYS A 594 -18.79 0.33 -27.33
CA LYS A 594 -19.69 -0.83 -27.42
C LYS A 594 -19.78 -1.57 -26.10
N PHE A 595 -20.93 -2.18 -25.86
CA PHE A 595 -21.27 -2.93 -24.66
C PHE A 595 -21.45 -4.40 -24.98
N THR A 596 -21.02 -5.26 -24.08
CA THR A 596 -21.33 -6.70 -24.02
C THR A 596 -22.16 -6.98 -22.78
N PHE A 597 -22.98 -8.01 -22.79
CA PHE A 597 -23.76 -8.40 -21.62
C PHE A 597 -23.45 -9.83 -21.16
N GLU A 598 -23.64 -10.04 -19.87
CA GLU A 598 -23.67 -11.34 -19.20
C GLU A 598 -25.01 -11.46 -18.47
N SER A 599 -25.71 -12.57 -18.71
CA SER A 599 -26.96 -12.89 -18.03
C SER A 599 -26.68 -13.67 -16.74
N ALA A 600 -27.67 -13.71 -15.86
CA ALA A 600 -27.55 -14.46 -14.60
C ALA A 600 -27.21 -15.95 -14.83
N ASN A 601 -26.49 -16.56 -13.87
CA ASN A 601 -26.12 -17.96 -13.91
C ASN A 601 -27.35 -18.87 -14.03
N GLU A 602 -27.30 -19.87 -14.91
CA GLU A 602 -28.42 -20.78 -15.16
C GLU A 602 -28.82 -21.62 -13.92
N MET A 603 -27.87 -21.94 -13.04
CA MET A 603 -28.10 -22.83 -11.89
C MET A 603 -28.77 -22.13 -10.70
N ASP A 604 -28.29 -20.93 -10.33
CA ASP A 604 -28.74 -20.23 -9.12
C ASP A 604 -29.27 -18.81 -9.40
N HIS A 605 -29.41 -18.44 -10.68
CA HIS A 605 -29.82 -17.11 -11.14
C HIS A 605 -28.99 -15.98 -10.53
N SER A 606 -27.76 -16.28 -10.08
CA SER A 606 -26.89 -15.29 -9.48
C SER A 606 -26.08 -14.54 -10.51
N ILE A 607 -25.70 -13.30 -10.17
CA ILE A 607 -24.77 -12.52 -10.98
C ILE A 607 -23.71 -11.90 -10.08
N SER A 608 -22.50 -11.76 -10.61
CA SER A 608 -21.44 -11.02 -9.91
C SER A 608 -21.41 -9.57 -10.38
N PHE A 609 -21.44 -8.64 -9.44
CA PHE A 609 -21.22 -7.22 -9.70
C PHE A 609 -20.17 -6.69 -8.72
N LEU A 610 -19.09 -6.09 -9.24
CA LEU A 610 -17.90 -5.73 -8.46
C LEU A 610 -17.28 -6.94 -7.72
N ASP A 611 -17.31 -6.93 -6.38
CA ASP A 611 -16.90 -8.01 -5.48
C ASP A 611 -18.08 -8.54 -4.65
N VAL A 612 -19.30 -8.41 -5.18
CA VAL A 612 -20.55 -8.94 -4.61
C VAL A 612 -21.12 -9.97 -5.57
N LYS A 613 -21.48 -11.15 -5.06
CA LYS A 613 -22.34 -12.09 -5.77
C LYS A 613 -23.75 -11.90 -5.23
N ILE A 614 -24.69 -11.68 -6.15
CA ILE A 614 -26.07 -11.32 -5.89
C ILE A 614 -26.92 -12.51 -6.32
N THR A 615 -27.70 -13.07 -5.41
CA THR A 615 -28.56 -14.23 -5.66
C THR A 615 -30.00 -13.83 -5.36
N PRO A 616 -30.92 -13.88 -6.33
CA PRO A 616 -32.34 -13.64 -6.09
C PRO A 616 -32.92 -14.67 -5.11
N ARG A 617 -33.86 -14.23 -4.27
CA ARG A 617 -34.66 -15.10 -3.41
C ARG A 617 -36.03 -15.35 -4.06
N SER A 618 -36.57 -16.56 -3.86
CA SER A 618 -37.93 -16.91 -4.32
C SER A 618 -39.03 -16.19 -3.54
N MET A 619 -38.77 -15.87 -2.27
CA MET A 619 -39.69 -15.12 -1.40
C MET A 619 -38.96 -13.96 -0.72
N LYS A 620 -39.66 -12.81 -0.62
CA LYS A 620 -39.17 -11.64 0.11
C LYS A 620 -39.19 -11.92 1.61
N ALA A 621 -38.00 -11.87 2.23
CA ALA A 621 -37.86 -11.78 3.67
C ALA A 621 -37.71 -10.28 4.04
N SER A 622 -36.51 -9.87 4.48
CA SER A 622 -36.14 -8.46 4.60
C SER A 622 -35.73 -7.83 3.26
N SER A 623 -35.36 -8.65 2.28
CA SER A 623 -34.90 -8.25 0.95
C SER A 623 -35.15 -9.38 -0.05
N TRP A 624 -35.25 -9.03 -1.34
CA TRP A 624 -35.31 -9.96 -2.46
C TRP A 624 -33.97 -10.59 -2.83
N PHE A 625 -32.87 -10.16 -2.21
CA PHE A 625 -31.52 -10.58 -2.57
C PHE A 625 -30.77 -11.19 -1.40
N ASP A 626 -30.02 -12.26 -1.69
CA ASP A 626 -28.86 -12.66 -0.92
C ASP A 626 -27.59 -12.13 -1.56
N THR A 627 -26.72 -11.58 -0.73
CA THR A 627 -25.44 -11.03 -1.15
C THR A 627 -24.32 -11.73 -0.39
N ASN A 628 -23.24 -12.07 -1.09
CA ASN A 628 -22.02 -12.61 -0.49
C ASN A 628 -20.79 -12.08 -1.23
N VAL A 629 -19.61 -12.28 -0.62
CA VAL A 629 -18.35 -11.79 -1.20
C VAL A 629 -17.97 -12.64 -2.41
N TYR A 630 -17.94 -12.01 -3.59
CA TYR A 630 -17.50 -12.66 -4.82
C TYR A 630 -15.98 -12.64 -4.94
N ARG A 631 -15.40 -13.77 -5.36
CA ARG A 631 -13.99 -13.91 -5.72
C ARG A 631 -13.94 -14.56 -7.09
N LYS A 632 -13.26 -13.90 -8.04
CA LYS A 632 -12.99 -14.46 -9.36
C LYS A 632 -12.18 -15.75 -9.25
N ASP A 633 -12.35 -16.66 -10.21
CA ASP A 633 -11.67 -17.98 -10.20
C ASP A 633 -10.14 -17.87 -10.14
N THR A 634 -9.58 -16.81 -10.71
CA THR A 634 -8.13 -16.52 -10.64
C THR A 634 -7.65 -15.98 -9.29
N PHE A 635 -8.51 -15.92 -8.27
CA PHE A 635 -8.10 -15.51 -6.94
C PHE A 635 -7.26 -16.61 -6.27
N THR A 636 -5.98 -16.34 -6.13
CA THR A 636 -4.98 -17.29 -5.60
C THR A 636 -5.02 -17.49 -4.09
N GLY A 637 -5.86 -16.75 -3.36
CA GLY A 637 -5.76 -16.70 -1.90
C GLY A 637 -4.53 -15.97 -1.38
N SER A 638 -3.71 -15.34 -2.24
CA SER A 638 -2.48 -14.67 -1.82
C SER A 638 -2.77 -13.32 -1.14
N ILE A 639 -2.50 -13.27 0.16
CA ILE A 639 -2.45 -12.04 0.95
C ILE A 639 -1.01 -11.80 1.43
N LEU A 640 -0.76 -10.65 2.06
CA LEU A 640 0.54 -10.37 2.66
C LEU A 640 0.93 -11.51 3.62
N LYS A 641 2.01 -12.26 3.33
CA LYS A 641 2.45 -13.38 4.17
C LYS A 641 2.78 -12.91 5.60
N TYR A 642 2.44 -13.74 6.60
CA TYR A 642 2.74 -13.44 8.00
C TYR A 642 4.25 -13.34 8.28
N SER A 643 5.09 -14.01 7.49
CA SER A 643 6.56 -13.93 7.54
C SER A 643 7.12 -12.61 7.01
N SER A 644 6.34 -11.79 6.30
CA SER A 644 6.81 -10.53 5.72
C SER A 644 7.28 -9.55 6.80
N PHE A 645 8.41 -8.88 6.55
CA PHE A 645 9.05 -7.97 7.50
C PHE A 645 8.42 -6.55 7.45
N VAL A 646 7.20 -6.46 7.97
CA VAL A 646 6.40 -5.23 8.03
C VAL A 646 5.81 -5.02 9.42
N PRO A 647 5.42 -3.78 9.79
CA PRO A 647 4.74 -3.52 11.04
C PRO A 647 3.49 -4.38 11.19
N ILE A 648 3.20 -4.81 12.43
CA ILE A 648 2.08 -5.72 12.73
C ILE A 648 0.73 -5.16 12.26
N GLU A 649 0.57 -3.84 12.21
CA GLU A 649 -0.66 -3.19 11.72
C GLU A 649 -0.98 -3.53 10.26
N TYR A 650 0.02 -3.70 9.39
CA TYR A 650 -0.21 -4.17 8.01
C TYR A 650 -0.79 -5.58 7.99
N LYS A 651 -0.32 -6.45 8.90
CA LYS A 651 -0.79 -7.83 9.03
C LYS A 651 -2.20 -7.88 9.61
N LYS A 652 -2.51 -7.02 10.60
CA LYS A 652 -3.88 -6.86 11.12
C LYS A 652 -4.83 -6.35 10.05
N ASN A 653 -4.42 -5.33 9.29
CA ASN A 653 -5.23 -4.71 8.25
C ASN A 653 -5.55 -5.65 7.09
N ALA A 654 -4.64 -6.57 6.75
CA ALA A 654 -4.91 -7.62 5.76
C ALA A 654 -6.13 -8.47 6.14
N ILE A 655 -6.28 -8.82 7.42
CA ILE A 655 -7.41 -9.62 7.92
C ILE A 655 -8.64 -8.75 8.19
N SER A 656 -8.46 -7.63 8.91
CA SER A 656 -9.59 -6.79 9.33
C SER A 656 -10.33 -6.19 8.14
N SER A 657 -9.65 -5.87 7.03
CA SER A 657 -10.30 -5.39 5.81
C SER A 657 -11.16 -6.46 5.14
N MET A 658 -10.69 -7.72 5.10
CA MET A 658 -11.47 -8.85 4.60
C MET A 658 -12.69 -9.13 5.50
N ALA A 659 -12.49 -9.16 6.82
CA ALA A 659 -13.59 -9.37 7.78
C ALA A 659 -14.61 -8.23 7.74
N TYR A 660 -14.15 -6.98 7.71
CA TYR A 660 -15.04 -5.81 7.58
C TYR A 660 -15.86 -5.87 6.29
N ARG A 661 -15.22 -6.27 5.18
CA ARG A 661 -15.93 -6.47 3.91
C ARG A 661 -16.97 -7.58 4.00
N ALA A 662 -16.64 -8.72 4.61
CA ALA A 662 -17.58 -9.81 4.81
C ALA A 662 -18.84 -9.36 5.56
N ILE A 663 -18.65 -8.62 6.66
CA ILE A 663 -19.74 -8.13 7.51
C ILE A 663 -20.65 -7.14 6.76
N GLN A 664 -20.09 -6.30 5.89
CA GLN A 664 -20.86 -5.28 5.16
C GLN A 664 -21.55 -5.81 3.90
N ILE A 665 -20.99 -6.86 3.27
CA ILE A 665 -21.53 -7.41 2.02
C ILE A 665 -22.52 -8.53 2.28
N CYS A 666 -22.28 -9.39 3.26
CA CYS A 666 -23.09 -10.58 3.44
C CYS A 666 -24.47 -10.24 4.03
N SER A 667 -25.54 -10.70 3.37
CA SER A 667 -26.93 -10.38 3.75
C SER A 667 -27.39 -11.05 5.04
N ASN A 668 -26.79 -12.19 5.41
CA ASN A 668 -27.22 -12.99 6.57
C ASN A 668 -26.06 -13.61 7.34
N TYR A 669 -26.34 -14.03 8.58
CA TYR A 669 -25.33 -14.58 9.49
C TYR A 669 -24.65 -15.83 8.95
N HIS A 670 -25.38 -16.70 8.26
CA HIS A 670 -24.82 -17.93 7.70
C HIS A 670 -23.76 -17.62 6.63
N LEU A 671 -24.04 -16.69 5.72
CA LEU A 671 -23.10 -16.23 4.70
C LEU A 671 -21.88 -15.51 5.32
N ILE A 672 -22.09 -14.72 6.38
CA ILE A 672 -20.99 -14.13 7.16
C ILE A 672 -20.09 -15.22 7.72
N ASP A 673 -20.66 -16.25 8.37
CA ASP A 673 -19.89 -17.33 9.00
C ASP A 673 -19.09 -18.15 7.97
N GLN A 674 -19.71 -18.50 6.84
CA GLN A 674 -19.03 -19.14 5.71
C GLN A 674 -17.85 -18.30 5.18
N GLU A 675 -18.07 -16.99 5.04
CA GLU A 675 -17.04 -16.08 4.55
C GLU A 675 -15.91 -15.88 5.57
N LEU A 676 -16.22 -15.77 6.87
CA LEU A 676 -15.23 -15.72 7.94
C LEU A 676 -14.41 -17.02 8.04
N SER A 677 -15.04 -18.17 7.80
CA SER A 677 -14.36 -19.46 7.70
C SER A 677 -13.40 -19.48 6.51
N THR A 678 -13.82 -18.97 5.36
CA THR A 678 -12.96 -18.80 4.17
C THR A 678 -11.79 -17.86 4.46
N ILE A 679 -12.03 -16.74 5.16
CA ILE A 679 -10.99 -15.80 5.59
C ILE A 679 -9.97 -16.48 6.51
N MET A 680 -10.44 -17.34 7.43
CA MET A 680 -9.57 -18.13 8.30
C MET A 680 -8.68 -19.08 7.48
N GLU A 681 -9.25 -19.83 6.54
CA GLU A 681 -8.48 -20.72 5.65
C GLU A 681 -7.41 -19.97 4.86
N ILE A 682 -7.79 -18.86 4.20
CA ILE A 682 -6.86 -18.00 3.46
C ILE A 682 -5.76 -17.48 4.38
N SER A 683 -6.09 -17.03 5.59
CA SER A 683 -5.11 -16.49 6.53
C SER A 683 -4.12 -17.55 6.99
N VAL A 684 -4.60 -18.75 7.33
CA VAL A 684 -3.75 -19.88 7.74
C VAL A 684 -2.83 -20.32 6.60
N ALA A 685 -3.33 -20.40 5.37
CA ALA A 685 -2.54 -20.68 4.17
C ALA A 685 -1.43 -19.64 3.91
N ASN A 686 -1.58 -18.41 4.41
CA ASN A 686 -0.56 -17.36 4.32
C ASN A 686 0.31 -17.23 5.59
N GLY A 687 0.26 -18.25 6.46
CA GLY A 687 1.14 -18.39 7.63
C GLY A 687 0.65 -17.66 8.88
N TYR A 688 -0.58 -17.15 8.91
CA TYR A 688 -1.10 -16.44 10.07
C TYR A 688 -1.50 -17.40 11.21
N PRO A 689 -1.15 -17.09 12.47
CA PRO A 689 -1.63 -17.88 13.62
C PRO A 689 -3.14 -17.76 13.80
N THR A 690 -3.84 -18.88 14.00
CA THR A 690 -5.31 -18.93 14.19
C THR A 690 -5.80 -18.00 15.31
N SER A 691 -5.08 -17.96 16.45
CA SER A 691 -5.43 -17.08 17.58
C SER A 691 -5.32 -15.60 17.23
N PHE A 692 -4.35 -15.23 16.38
CA PHE A 692 -4.20 -13.89 15.86
C PHE A 692 -5.38 -13.52 14.96
N VAL A 693 -5.73 -14.39 14.02
CA VAL A 693 -6.86 -14.20 13.09
C VAL A 693 -8.17 -14.03 13.86
N ASN A 694 -8.49 -14.95 14.78
CA ASN A 694 -9.70 -14.91 15.59
C ASN A 694 -9.82 -13.62 16.42
N ASN A 695 -8.71 -13.16 17.02
CA ASN A 695 -8.70 -11.91 17.78
C ASN A 695 -9.01 -10.71 16.89
N ILE A 696 -8.44 -10.64 15.69
CA ILE A 696 -8.70 -9.54 14.75
C ILE A 696 -10.12 -9.58 14.21
N ILE A 697 -10.64 -10.76 13.87
CA ILE A 697 -12.04 -10.93 13.46
C ILE A 697 -12.98 -10.48 14.59
N GLY A 698 -12.79 -10.98 15.81
CA GLY A 698 -13.58 -10.61 16.97
C GLY A 698 -13.55 -9.10 17.27
N LYS A 699 -12.37 -8.47 17.20
CA LYS A 699 -12.26 -7.00 17.33
C LYS A 699 -12.97 -6.23 16.23
N THR A 700 -12.97 -6.77 15.01
CA THR A 700 -13.63 -6.14 13.86
C THR A 700 -15.15 -6.22 14.01
N LEU A 701 -15.68 -7.38 14.41
CA LEU A 701 -17.09 -7.60 14.73
C LEU A 701 -17.53 -6.68 15.88
N ASN A 702 -16.81 -6.68 17.00
CA ASN A 702 -17.15 -5.84 18.15
C ASN A 702 -17.21 -4.37 17.78
N ARG A 703 -16.21 -3.86 17.04
CA ARG A 703 -16.19 -2.47 16.58
C ARG A 703 -17.38 -2.15 15.67
N PHE A 704 -17.76 -3.08 14.79
CA PHE A 704 -18.90 -2.90 13.91
C PHE A 704 -20.22 -2.79 14.68
N PHE A 705 -20.47 -3.73 15.60
CA PHE A 705 -21.70 -3.73 16.41
C PHE A 705 -21.74 -2.57 17.43
N GLU A 706 -20.61 -2.18 18.01
CA GLU A 706 -20.51 -1.00 18.89
C GLU A 706 -20.86 0.29 18.15
N ASN A 707 -20.43 0.43 16.89
CA ASN A 707 -20.75 1.60 16.08
C ASN A 707 -22.25 1.63 15.69
N GLN A 708 -22.87 0.48 15.41
CA GLN A 708 -24.31 0.43 15.16
C GLN A 708 -25.14 0.85 16.40
N LYS A 709 -24.74 0.40 17.60
CA LYS A 709 -25.40 0.80 18.85
C LYS A 709 -25.33 2.31 19.11
N LYS A 710 -24.23 2.96 18.75
CA LYS A 710 -24.09 4.43 18.85
C LYS A 710 -25.04 5.19 17.92
N HIS A 711 -25.35 4.64 16.74
CA HIS A 711 -26.32 5.24 15.82
C HIS A 711 -27.78 4.92 16.19
N SER A 712 -28.01 3.91 17.03
CA SER A 712 -29.37 3.52 17.48
C SER A 712 -29.85 4.34 18.69
N ASN A 713 -28.93 4.84 19.50
CA ASN A 713 -29.23 5.69 20.67
C ASN A 713 -29.22 7.17 20.27
N VAL A 714 -30.18 7.58 19.44
CA VAL A 714 -30.35 8.98 18.99
C VAL A 714 -30.85 9.90 20.11
N THR A 715 -31.31 9.36 21.24
CA THR A 715 -31.81 10.15 22.38
C THR A 715 -30.70 10.76 23.26
N ASP A 716 -29.45 10.27 23.19
CA ASP A 716 -28.35 10.79 24.01
C ASP A 716 -27.42 11.79 23.28
N GLU A 717 -27.59 11.99 21.97
CA GLU A 717 -26.79 12.98 21.23
C GLU A 717 -27.26 14.41 21.50
N ILE A 718 -28.54 14.64 21.82
CA ILE A 718 -29.08 15.96 22.18
C ILE A 718 -28.47 16.47 23.50
N ASN A 719 -28.20 15.58 24.47
CA ASN A 719 -27.59 15.94 25.76
C ASN A 719 -26.04 16.04 25.72
N LYS A 720 -25.40 15.59 24.64
CA LYS A 720 -23.95 15.80 24.41
C LYS A 720 -23.65 17.03 23.54
N SER A 721 -24.64 17.59 22.84
CA SER A 721 -24.52 18.87 22.12
C SER A 721 -24.41 20.07 23.05
N THR A 722 -25.03 20.03 24.24
CA THR A 722 -24.97 21.13 25.22
C THR A 722 -23.66 21.20 25.99
N ASN A 723 -22.97 20.08 26.22
CA ASN A 723 -21.67 20.06 26.91
C ASN A 723 -20.44 20.12 25.98
N LYS A 724 -20.63 20.24 24.67
CA LYS A 724 -19.54 20.44 23.68
C LYS A 724 -19.37 21.89 23.21
N SER A 725 -20.27 22.81 23.61
CA SER A 725 -20.15 24.22 23.22
C SER A 725 -19.17 25.02 24.09
N ILE A 726 -18.73 24.50 25.24
CA ILE A 726 -17.80 25.21 26.15
C ILE A 726 -16.31 24.88 25.92
N ASN A 727 -15.98 23.93 25.04
CA ASN A 727 -14.57 23.58 24.72
C ASN A 727 -14.22 23.70 23.23
N LYS A 728 -14.77 24.70 22.53
CA LYS A 728 -14.33 25.09 21.18
C LYS A 728 -13.28 26.20 21.26
N GLY A 729 -12.08 25.84 21.70
CA GLY A 729 -10.85 26.64 21.55
C GLY A 729 -9.69 25.89 20.87
N ASN A 730 -9.77 24.56 20.73
CA ASN A 730 -8.70 23.78 20.13
C ASN A 730 -9.04 23.41 18.68
N GLN A 731 -8.58 24.23 17.73
CA GLN A 731 -8.40 23.80 16.34
C GLN A 731 -7.66 22.44 16.36
N LYS A 732 -8.25 21.40 15.76
CA LYS A 732 -7.57 20.10 15.56
C LYS A 732 -6.34 20.35 14.68
N ARG A 733 -5.17 20.50 15.29
CA ARG A 733 -3.91 20.70 14.59
C ARG A 733 -3.55 19.44 13.79
N SER A 734 -3.21 19.59 12.53
CA SER A 734 -2.75 18.50 11.68
C SER A 734 -1.42 17.94 12.21
N PRO A 735 -1.28 16.63 12.39
CA PRO A 735 -0.05 16.05 12.93
C PRO A 735 1.10 16.17 11.92
N ILE A 736 2.31 16.45 12.43
CA ILE A 736 3.56 16.33 11.66
C ILE A 736 3.89 14.84 11.52
N LEU A 737 3.98 14.37 10.28
CA LEU A 737 4.30 12.99 9.96
C LEU A 737 5.81 12.81 9.83
N ILE A 738 6.38 11.81 10.51
CA ILE A 738 7.79 11.46 10.39
C ILE A 738 7.97 10.00 9.97
N ASP A 739 8.57 9.80 8.80
CA ASP A 739 8.84 8.48 8.22
C ASP A 739 10.11 7.88 8.82
N ILE A 740 9.96 6.77 9.55
CA ILE A 740 11.08 6.06 10.20
C ILE A 740 11.23 4.67 9.56
N PRO A 741 12.44 4.27 9.10
CA PRO A 741 12.66 2.91 8.59
C PRO A 741 12.26 1.83 9.60
N TYR A 742 11.51 0.84 9.14
CA TYR A 742 11.05 -0.27 9.97
C TYR A 742 12.11 -1.36 10.09
N THR A 743 12.62 -1.54 11.31
CA THR A 743 13.67 -2.50 11.68
C THR A 743 13.22 -3.37 12.87
N GLY A 744 11.92 -3.41 13.14
CA GLY A 744 11.31 -4.14 14.25
C GLY A 744 11.12 -3.27 15.49
N GLN A 745 11.47 -3.81 16.66
CA GLN A 745 11.30 -3.13 17.94
C GLN A 745 12.06 -1.80 18.06
N PRO A 746 13.30 -1.65 17.53
CA PRO A 746 14.02 -0.37 17.57
C PRO A 746 13.21 0.81 17.01
N THR A 747 12.52 0.61 15.88
CA THR A 747 11.67 1.64 15.25
C THR A 747 10.55 2.09 16.17
N LEU A 748 9.88 1.16 16.84
CA LEU A 748 8.76 1.48 17.73
C LEU A 748 9.25 2.25 18.97
N THR A 749 10.41 1.87 19.50
CA THR A 749 11.04 2.58 20.62
C THR A 749 11.48 3.98 20.22
N LEU A 750 12.07 4.16 19.03
CA LEU A 750 12.44 5.49 18.54
C LEU A 750 11.19 6.38 18.37
N GLY A 751 10.14 5.86 17.74
CA GLY A 751 8.88 6.61 17.55
C GLY A 751 8.31 7.13 18.88
N LYS A 752 8.24 6.30 19.92
CA LYS A 752 7.79 6.71 21.26
C LYS A 752 8.70 7.78 21.87
N LYS A 753 10.03 7.64 21.73
CA LYS A 753 10.99 8.62 22.25
C LYS A 753 10.84 9.98 21.56
N LEU A 754 10.70 9.99 20.23
CA LEU A 754 10.51 11.22 19.48
C LEU A 754 9.21 11.94 19.87
N ILE A 755 8.10 11.20 20.04
CA ILE A 755 6.84 11.77 20.55
C ILE A 755 7.06 12.46 21.90
N ASN A 756 7.76 11.80 22.83
CA ASN A 756 8.00 12.35 24.16
C ASN A 756 8.91 13.59 24.12
N ILE A 757 9.97 13.57 23.31
CA ILE A 757 10.89 14.71 23.15
C ILE A 757 10.14 15.91 22.55
N VAL A 758 9.35 15.68 21.49
CA VAL A 758 8.56 16.74 20.85
C VAL A 758 7.49 17.28 21.80
N LYS A 759 6.78 16.41 22.53
CA LYS A 759 5.78 16.84 23.51
C LYS A 759 6.37 17.73 24.61
N GLN A 760 7.64 17.52 24.99
CA GLN A 760 8.35 18.37 25.95
C GLN A 760 8.81 19.69 25.33
N ALA A 761 9.32 19.69 24.11
CA ALA A 761 9.89 20.88 23.47
C ALA A 761 8.82 21.80 22.80
N ARG A 762 7.77 21.20 22.25
CA ARG A 762 6.70 21.85 21.48
C ARG A 762 5.38 21.11 21.71
N PRO A 763 4.73 21.30 22.89
CA PRO A 763 3.45 20.65 23.22
C PRO A 763 2.31 21.06 22.28
N ASP A 764 2.51 22.16 21.55
CA ASP A 764 1.60 22.68 20.55
C ASP A 764 1.57 21.83 19.26
N ILE A 765 2.57 20.98 19.03
CA ILE A 765 2.71 20.14 17.86
C ILE A 765 2.39 18.67 18.19
N VAL A 766 1.62 18.02 17.31
CA VAL A 766 1.39 16.57 17.38
C VAL A 766 2.31 15.86 16.40
N LEU A 767 3.25 15.05 16.90
CA LEU A 767 4.11 14.21 16.06
C LEU A 767 3.50 12.82 15.87
N GLN A 768 3.45 12.34 14.63
CA GLN A 768 3.04 10.98 14.30
C GLN A 768 4.15 10.23 13.55
N PRO A 769 4.87 9.33 14.24
CA PRO A 769 5.84 8.43 13.61
C PRO A 769 5.15 7.39 12.72
N ILE A 770 5.63 7.26 11.49
CA ILE A 770 5.17 6.28 10.50
C ILE A 770 6.30 5.27 10.26
N PRO A 771 6.15 4.01 10.72
CA PRO A 771 7.10 2.96 10.41
C PRO A 771 7.03 2.58 8.93
N ARG A 772 8.07 2.91 8.16
CA ARG A 772 8.19 2.67 6.73
C ARG A 772 8.86 1.31 6.48
N PRO A 773 8.16 0.32 5.91
CA PRO A 773 8.76 -0.96 5.55
C PRO A 773 9.89 -0.80 4.52
N ALA A 774 10.78 -1.79 4.47
CA ALA A 774 11.74 -1.92 3.39
C ALA A 774 11.05 -2.16 2.02
N PRO A 775 11.75 -1.95 0.90
CA PRO A 775 11.21 -2.23 -0.42
C PRO A 775 10.69 -3.67 -0.56
N LYS A 776 9.54 -3.82 -1.23
CA LYS A 776 8.91 -5.12 -1.54
C LYS A 776 9.68 -5.84 -2.66
N ILE A 777 9.53 -7.16 -2.79
CA ILE A 777 10.11 -7.95 -3.90
C ILE A 777 9.81 -7.34 -5.27
N GLN A 778 8.63 -6.76 -5.48
CA GLN A 778 8.26 -6.05 -6.73
C GLN A 778 9.31 -5.03 -7.20
N THR A 779 10.08 -4.42 -6.29
CA THR A 779 11.10 -3.43 -6.65
C THR A 779 12.33 -4.05 -7.33
N ILE A 780 12.55 -5.37 -7.16
CA ILE A 780 13.59 -6.12 -7.85
C ILE A 780 13.20 -6.35 -9.33
N PHE A 781 11.89 -6.42 -9.63
CA PHE A 781 11.35 -6.59 -10.97
C PHE A 781 10.60 -5.32 -11.41
N PRO A 782 11.32 -4.27 -11.85
CA PRO A 782 10.69 -3.02 -12.26
C PRO A 782 9.81 -3.26 -13.50
N ARG A 783 8.54 -2.85 -13.40
CA ARG A 783 7.57 -2.98 -14.51
C ARG A 783 7.77 -1.95 -15.61
N LYS A 784 8.35 -0.79 -15.26
CA LYS A 784 8.51 0.36 -16.13
C LYS A 784 9.94 0.39 -16.64
N ASP A 785 10.10 0.84 -17.87
CA ASP A 785 11.42 1.09 -18.43
C ASP A 785 12.21 2.09 -17.58
N SER A 786 13.52 1.90 -17.55
CA SER A 786 14.45 2.85 -16.95
C SER A 786 14.38 4.16 -17.72
N LEU A 787 14.26 5.26 -16.99
CA LEU A 787 14.31 6.59 -17.57
C LEU A 787 15.77 7.01 -17.72
N ASP A 788 16.13 7.59 -18.86
CA ASP A 788 17.47 8.15 -19.10
C ASP A 788 17.83 9.17 -18.00
N LYS A 789 19.10 9.21 -17.58
CA LYS A 789 19.57 10.12 -16.53
C LYS A 789 19.33 11.59 -16.89
N ASN A 790 19.44 11.96 -18.17
CA ASN A 790 19.26 13.31 -18.67
C ASN A 790 17.79 13.77 -18.64
N LEU A 791 16.85 12.81 -18.58
CA LEU A 791 15.41 13.06 -18.51
C LEU A 791 14.88 13.08 -17.06
N GLN A 792 15.74 12.86 -16.07
CA GLN A 792 15.36 12.82 -14.66
C GLN A 792 15.41 14.20 -13.99
N ALA A 793 14.60 14.36 -12.94
CA ALA A 793 14.51 15.56 -12.11
C ALA A 793 14.46 15.19 -10.63
N ASN A 794 14.56 16.19 -9.73
CA ASN A 794 14.60 16.01 -8.28
C ASN A 794 15.79 15.15 -7.82
N ILE A 795 16.96 15.49 -8.36
CA ILE A 795 18.20 14.73 -8.21
C ILE A 795 19.30 15.61 -7.59
N VAL A 796 20.22 14.95 -6.91
CA VAL A 796 21.56 15.46 -6.58
C VAL A 796 22.53 14.78 -7.54
N TYR A 797 23.34 15.56 -8.24
CA TYR A 797 24.24 15.10 -9.28
C TYR A 797 25.67 15.56 -9.02
N LYS A 798 26.61 14.82 -9.60
CA LYS A 798 28.05 15.09 -9.58
C LYS A 798 28.55 15.25 -11.00
N ILE A 799 29.31 16.31 -11.24
CA ILE A 799 30.01 16.60 -12.50
C ILE A 799 31.50 16.75 -12.17
N ALA A 800 32.36 16.16 -13.01
CA ALA A 800 33.80 16.30 -12.91
C ALA A 800 34.31 17.15 -14.08
N CYS A 801 35.41 17.85 -13.87
CA CYS A 801 36.18 18.45 -14.94
C CYS A 801 36.96 17.36 -15.69
N LYS A 802 37.07 17.46 -17.02
CA LYS A 802 37.89 16.53 -17.83
C LYS A 802 39.38 16.82 -17.70
N ASN A 803 39.73 18.08 -17.43
CA ASN A 803 41.09 18.59 -17.51
C ASN A 803 41.79 18.72 -16.15
N CYS A 804 41.05 18.67 -15.04
CA CYS A 804 41.61 18.70 -13.69
C CYS A 804 40.82 17.78 -12.75
N SER A 805 41.34 17.59 -11.54
CA SER A 805 40.68 16.80 -10.48
C SER A 805 39.48 17.48 -9.85
N ASP A 806 39.03 18.60 -10.41
CA ASP A 806 37.95 19.39 -9.81
C ASP A 806 36.58 18.77 -10.03
N GLU A 807 35.77 18.82 -8.98
CA GLU A 807 34.46 18.21 -8.95
C GLU A 807 33.41 19.19 -8.43
N TYR A 808 32.18 19.05 -8.92
CA TYR A 808 31.01 19.80 -8.49
C TYR A 808 29.88 18.87 -8.10
N ILE A 809 29.20 19.19 -7.01
CA ILE A 809 27.95 18.56 -6.59
C ILE A 809 26.86 19.61 -6.57
N GLY A 810 25.77 19.33 -7.28
CA GLY A 810 24.60 20.20 -7.33
C GLY A 810 23.30 19.43 -7.21
N LYS A 811 22.22 20.13 -6.90
CA LYS A 811 20.84 19.61 -6.98
C LYS A 811 20.08 20.22 -8.15
N THR A 812 19.00 19.57 -8.56
CA THR A 812 18.01 20.18 -9.44
C THR A 812 16.62 19.60 -9.22
N TYR A 813 15.61 20.49 -9.23
CA TYR A 813 14.19 20.11 -9.32
C TYR A 813 13.69 20.08 -10.76
N ARG A 814 14.46 20.66 -11.69
CA ARG A 814 14.21 20.64 -13.13
C ARG A 814 14.82 19.38 -13.73
N GLN A 815 14.50 19.14 -15.00
CA GLN A 815 15.10 18.04 -15.74
C GLN A 815 16.63 18.28 -15.87
N ALA A 816 17.43 17.23 -15.73
CA ALA A 816 18.90 17.32 -15.77
C ALA A 816 19.41 18.01 -17.05
N THR A 817 18.84 17.68 -18.21
CA THR A 817 19.10 18.35 -19.50
C THR A 817 18.99 19.87 -19.39
N ARG A 818 17.87 20.36 -18.86
CA ARG A 818 17.64 21.80 -18.66
C ARG A 818 18.68 22.39 -17.70
N ARG A 819 19.03 21.68 -16.62
CA ARG A 819 20.03 22.14 -15.67
C ARG A 819 21.44 22.23 -16.26
N HIS A 820 21.84 21.29 -17.11
CA HIS A 820 23.15 21.34 -17.76
C HIS A 820 23.24 22.51 -18.75
N ILE A 821 22.18 22.79 -19.49
CA ILE A 821 22.11 23.96 -20.39
C ILE A 821 22.26 25.26 -19.57
N GLU A 822 21.58 25.36 -18.42
CA GLU A 822 21.75 26.49 -17.48
C GLU A 822 23.20 26.64 -16.98
N HIS A 823 23.95 25.53 -16.89
CA HIS A 823 25.36 25.55 -16.52
C HIS A 823 26.33 25.82 -17.70
N GLY A 824 25.82 26.05 -18.91
CA GLY A 824 26.63 26.38 -20.08
C GLY A 824 26.90 25.22 -21.04
N ALA A 825 26.23 24.08 -20.87
CA ALA A 825 26.32 22.99 -21.84
C ALA A 825 25.59 23.32 -23.16
N SER A 826 26.16 22.91 -24.30
CA SER A 826 25.62 23.21 -25.62
C SER A 826 24.23 22.56 -25.83
N PRO A 827 23.18 23.34 -26.21
CA PRO A 827 21.86 22.80 -26.49
C PRO A 827 21.84 21.77 -27.62
N THR A 828 22.67 21.92 -28.65
CA THR A 828 22.78 20.99 -29.80
C THR A 828 23.44 19.68 -29.43
N GLU A 829 24.48 19.72 -28.59
CA GLU A 829 25.16 18.51 -28.08
C GLU A 829 24.26 17.70 -27.14
N ILE A 830 23.40 18.35 -26.35
CA ILE A 830 22.50 17.62 -25.44
C ILE A 830 21.23 17.13 -26.17
N ARG A 831 20.74 17.84 -27.19
CA ARG A 831 19.54 17.45 -27.95
C ARG A 831 19.76 16.28 -28.91
N SER A 832 20.92 16.19 -29.56
CA SER A 832 21.29 15.01 -30.37
C SER A 832 21.27 13.72 -29.54
N ARG A 833 21.53 13.82 -28.23
CA ARG A 833 21.50 12.70 -27.27
C ARG A 833 20.09 12.28 -26.82
N GLN A 834 19.04 13.00 -27.24
CA GLN A 834 17.64 12.60 -27.06
C GLN A 834 17.08 11.86 -28.28
N GLN A 835 17.91 11.58 -29.30
CA GLN A 835 17.54 10.76 -30.45
C GLN A 835 17.51 9.28 -30.06
N ILE A 836 16.52 8.56 -30.59
CA ILE A 836 16.31 7.13 -30.35
C ILE A 836 17.28 6.34 -31.25
N PRO A 837 17.93 5.25 -30.78
CA PRO A 837 18.78 4.41 -31.65
C PRO A 837 18.02 3.84 -32.85
N ASP A 838 18.65 3.81 -34.03
CA ASP A 838 18.08 3.26 -35.26
C ASP A 838 17.68 1.77 -35.11
N PHE A 839 16.53 1.41 -35.67
CA PHE A 839 15.94 0.06 -35.59
C PHE A 839 16.53 -0.88 -36.66
N PRO A 840 16.89 -2.14 -36.34
CA PRO A 840 17.17 -3.15 -37.37
C PRO A 840 15.87 -3.61 -38.06
N LEU A 841 15.77 -3.36 -39.36
CA LEU A 841 14.63 -3.62 -40.26
C LEU A 841 14.22 -5.11 -40.45
N SER A 842 14.42 -6.00 -39.48
CA SER A 842 14.01 -7.40 -39.60
C SER A 842 12.68 -7.65 -38.88
N GLN A 843 11.57 -7.47 -39.60
CA GLN A 843 10.25 -7.95 -39.18
C GLN A 843 10.20 -9.49 -39.24
N PRO A 844 9.76 -10.20 -38.19
CA PRO A 844 9.33 -11.59 -38.34
C PRO A 844 8.00 -11.61 -39.09
N LYS A 845 7.94 -12.32 -40.22
CA LYS A 845 6.68 -12.62 -40.91
C LYS A 845 5.77 -13.38 -39.94
N LEU A 846 4.64 -12.78 -39.59
CA LEU A 846 3.54 -13.49 -38.94
C LEU A 846 2.94 -14.47 -39.95
N LEU A 847 2.89 -15.75 -39.58
CA LEU A 847 2.08 -16.77 -40.24
C LEU A 847 0.61 -16.39 -40.05
N HIS A 848 0.02 -15.78 -41.08
CA HIS A 848 -1.43 -15.67 -41.21
C HIS A 848 -1.94 -16.97 -41.85
N ASN A 849 -2.85 -17.65 -41.16
CA ASN A 849 -3.75 -18.59 -41.83
C ASN A 849 -4.71 -17.79 -42.72
N GLU A 850 -4.78 -18.21 -43.98
CA GLU A 850 -5.58 -17.64 -45.06
C GLU A 850 -7.05 -18.08 -45.01
N GLU A 851 -7.82 -17.51 -45.96
CA GLU A 851 -9.23 -17.68 -46.33
C GLU A 851 -10.14 -16.58 -45.74
N THR A 852 -10.60 -15.55 -46.48
CA THR A 852 -11.10 -15.54 -47.86
C THR A 852 -11.03 -14.15 -48.54
N SER A 853 -10.68 -14.19 -49.84
CA SER A 853 -11.02 -13.30 -50.99
C SER A 853 -10.83 -11.77 -50.89
N LEU A 854 -9.80 -11.16 -51.50
CA LEU A 854 -9.58 -10.88 -52.94
C LEU A 854 -10.61 -9.96 -53.63
N ARG A 855 -10.22 -8.70 -53.89
CA ARG A 855 -10.03 -8.06 -55.22
C ARG A 855 -10.18 -6.53 -55.15
N ARG A 856 -9.05 -5.82 -55.22
CA ARG A 856 -8.70 -4.93 -56.36
C ARG A 856 -7.33 -4.32 -56.12
N SER A 857 -6.40 -4.79 -56.92
CA SER A 857 -5.03 -4.36 -57.03
C SER A 857 -4.91 -3.06 -57.82
N GLU A 858 -3.82 -2.35 -57.52
CA GLU A 858 -2.92 -1.73 -58.50
C GLU A 858 -3.50 -0.67 -59.46
N ARG A 859 -3.09 0.57 -59.22
CA ARG A 859 -2.36 1.36 -60.22
C ARG A 859 -1.64 2.54 -59.57
N ASN A 860 -0.41 2.74 -60.03
CA ASN A 860 0.41 3.95 -59.93
C ASN A 860 1.36 4.08 -58.74
N THR A 861 2.36 3.19 -58.72
CA THR A 861 3.74 3.61 -58.50
C THR A 861 4.31 4.24 -59.78
N LYS A 862 4.85 5.45 -59.66
CA LYS A 862 5.98 6.08 -60.41
C LYS A 862 5.71 7.57 -60.67
N LYS A 863 6.38 8.43 -59.90
CA LYS A 863 7.43 9.34 -60.40
C LYS A 863 7.94 10.21 -59.24
N ILE A 864 9.19 9.96 -58.88
CA ILE A 864 10.05 10.85 -58.10
C ILE A 864 10.70 11.81 -59.12
N ILE A 865 11.01 13.03 -58.67
CA ILE A 865 12.02 14.00 -59.14
C ILE A 865 11.48 15.34 -59.71
N ASN A 866 11.75 16.40 -58.93
CA ASN A 866 12.02 17.83 -59.20
C ASN A 866 10.96 18.68 -59.94
N TYR A 867 10.73 19.97 -59.68
CA TYR A 867 11.63 21.08 -59.30
C TYR A 867 10.80 22.31 -58.86
N LYS A 868 11.41 23.12 -57.97
CA LYS A 868 11.43 24.60 -57.92
C LYS A 868 10.15 25.39 -57.57
N ASP A 869 10.22 26.00 -56.39
CA ASP A 869 9.61 27.27 -56.05
C ASP A 869 9.99 28.40 -57.02
N LYS A 870 9.00 29.24 -57.35
CA LYS A 870 9.19 30.66 -57.71
C LYS A 870 8.13 31.51 -56.99
N ASN A 871 8.64 32.24 -55.99
CA ASN A 871 8.21 33.47 -55.31
C ASN A 871 6.91 34.19 -55.77
N THR A 872 6.11 34.62 -54.79
CA THR A 872 6.03 36.05 -54.35
C THR A 872 5.39 36.23 -52.95
N SER A 873 6.26 36.52 -51.97
CA SER A 873 6.15 37.47 -50.83
C SER A 873 4.78 37.77 -50.16
N SER A 874 4.65 37.34 -48.90
CA SER A 874 4.48 38.25 -47.76
C SER A 874 4.98 37.58 -46.48
N SER A 875 6.15 38.03 -46.06
CA SER A 875 6.92 37.65 -44.86
C SER A 875 6.18 37.98 -43.56
N ASP A 876 6.19 37.03 -42.61
CA ASP A 876 6.57 37.24 -41.20
C ASP A 876 6.21 36.03 -40.32
N GLU A 877 6.85 34.87 -40.50
CA GLU A 877 6.75 33.78 -39.49
C GLU A 877 8.02 32.94 -39.26
N THR A 878 9.17 33.26 -39.86
CA THR A 878 10.37 32.38 -39.80
C THR A 878 11.58 32.91 -39.03
N ASN A 879 11.43 33.92 -38.16
CA ASN A 879 12.58 34.49 -37.42
C ASN A 879 12.41 34.55 -35.89
N ILE A 880 11.82 33.52 -35.27
CA ILE A 880 11.58 33.44 -33.81
C ILE A 880 12.30 32.25 -33.13
N ASP A 881 13.04 31.41 -33.87
CA ASP A 881 13.73 30.25 -33.26
C ASP A 881 15.07 30.62 -32.55
N ASP A 882 15.75 31.69 -32.97
CA ASP A 882 17.04 32.10 -32.35
C ASP A 882 16.92 33.15 -31.22
N ARG A 883 15.83 33.94 -31.19
CA ARG A 883 15.68 35.05 -30.21
C ARG A 883 15.14 34.65 -28.83
N GLN A 884 14.72 33.39 -28.64
CA GLN A 884 14.14 32.93 -27.37
C GLN A 884 15.06 31.99 -26.57
N ILE A 885 16.16 31.53 -27.17
CA ILE A 885 17.29 30.99 -26.40
C ILE A 885 18.04 32.15 -25.73
N THR A 886 18.14 33.31 -26.38
CA THR A 886 18.81 34.50 -25.83
C THR A 886 18.15 35.12 -24.59
N THR A 887 16.85 34.88 -24.35
CA THR A 887 16.18 35.37 -23.11
C THR A 887 16.33 34.43 -21.92
N ALA A 888 16.62 33.14 -22.13
CA ALA A 888 17.05 32.23 -21.07
C ALA A 888 18.58 32.31 -20.79
N VAL A 889 19.35 32.83 -21.76
CA VAL A 889 20.81 33.06 -21.63
C VAL A 889 21.14 34.25 -20.73
N ASN A 890 20.17 35.12 -20.41
CA ASN A 890 20.41 36.34 -19.63
C ASN A 890 20.11 36.24 -18.12
N THR A 891 19.74 35.06 -17.60
CA THR A 891 19.66 34.84 -16.14
C THR A 891 20.58 33.69 -15.75
N GLU A 892 21.64 34.06 -15.02
CA GLU A 892 22.69 33.21 -14.42
C GLU A 892 23.87 32.74 -15.30
N LYS A 893 24.59 33.67 -15.92
CA LYS A 893 26.03 33.51 -16.26
C LYS A 893 26.95 33.44 -15.02
N ASN A 894 26.48 32.87 -13.90
CA ASN A 894 27.14 32.92 -12.59
C ASN A 894 27.35 31.54 -11.95
N SER A 895 27.10 30.43 -12.65
CA SER A 895 27.30 29.11 -12.05
C SER A 895 28.80 28.81 -11.82
N ALA A 896 29.13 28.12 -10.72
CA ALA A 896 30.52 27.76 -10.40
C ALA A 896 31.19 26.93 -11.52
N LEU A 897 30.40 26.08 -12.19
CA LEU A 897 30.81 25.32 -13.36
C LEU A 897 31.16 26.24 -14.54
N HIS A 898 30.26 27.18 -14.87
CA HIS A 898 30.50 28.13 -15.97
C HIS A 898 31.72 29.00 -15.69
N LYS A 899 31.85 29.51 -14.46
CA LYS A 899 33.02 30.29 -14.01
C LYS A 899 34.32 29.49 -14.13
N HIS A 900 34.34 28.22 -13.73
CA HIS A 900 35.51 27.37 -13.92
C HIS A 900 35.87 27.22 -15.40
N GLN A 901 34.89 26.97 -16.28
CA GLN A 901 35.14 26.87 -17.72
C GLN A 901 35.67 28.17 -18.33
N THR A 902 35.15 29.32 -17.91
CA THR A 902 35.62 30.64 -18.41
C THR A 902 37.00 30.99 -17.89
N ASP A 903 37.29 30.71 -16.62
CA ASP A 903 38.53 31.14 -15.97
C ASP A 903 39.71 30.23 -16.36
N THR A 904 39.46 28.95 -16.62
CA THR A 904 40.50 27.95 -16.91
C THR A 904 40.55 27.49 -18.37
N GLY A 905 39.50 27.73 -19.15
CA GLY A 905 39.33 27.14 -20.49
C GLY A 905 39.06 25.63 -20.49
N HIS A 906 38.88 25.01 -19.33
CA HIS A 906 38.67 23.57 -19.20
C HIS A 906 37.28 23.11 -19.70
N GLN A 907 37.21 21.85 -20.11
CA GLN A 907 35.97 21.18 -20.52
C GLN A 907 35.37 20.37 -19.38
N LEU A 908 34.07 20.53 -19.16
CA LEU A 908 33.32 19.73 -18.20
C LEU A 908 32.84 18.42 -18.82
N ASP A 909 32.76 17.37 -18.00
CA ASP A 909 32.24 16.09 -18.44
C ASP A 909 30.72 16.01 -18.35
N TRP A 910 30.06 16.52 -19.39
CA TRP A 910 28.61 16.43 -19.56
C TRP A 910 28.12 15.02 -19.92
N GLU A 911 29.02 14.06 -20.19
CA GLU A 911 28.68 12.68 -20.59
C GLU A 911 28.76 11.71 -19.41
N ILE A 912 29.80 11.80 -18.59
CA ILE A 912 30.10 10.90 -17.46
C ILE A 912 29.71 11.53 -16.11
N TRP A 913 28.62 12.29 -16.10
CA TRP A 913 28.02 12.77 -14.84
C TRP A 913 27.23 11.66 -14.13
N LYS A 914 27.14 11.76 -12.80
CA LYS A 914 26.50 10.74 -11.94
C LYS A 914 25.37 11.34 -11.11
N ILE A 915 24.27 10.60 -10.97
CA ILE A 915 23.25 10.89 -9.96
C ILE A 915 23.70 10.30 -8.63
N ILE A 916 23.90 11.15 -7.62
CA ILE A 916 24.30 10.76 -6.26
C ILE A 916 23.07 10.37 -5.45
N SER A 917 22.00 11.17 -5.53
CA SER A 917 20.81 11.01 -4.70
C SER A 917 19.55 11.54 -5.38
N LYS A 918 18.37 11.20 -4.84
CA LYS A 918 17.06 11.62 -5.34
C LYS A 918 16.06 11.81 -4.20
N ASP A 919 15.27 12.87 -4.25
CA ASP A 919 14.15 13.08 -3.32
C ASP A 919 13.14 14.06 -3.93
N SER A 920 11.86 13.69 -3.93
CA SER A 920 10.79 14.55 -4.43
C SER A 920 10.46 15.71 -3.50
N HIS A 921 10.86 15.66 -2.22
CA HIS A 921 10.63 16.74 -1.27
C HIS A 921 11.77 17.76 -1.35
N LYS A 922 11.44 19.00 -1.71
CA LYS A 922 12.43 20.05 -2.01
C LYS A 922 13.49 20.21 -0.91
N TYR A 923 13.04 20.34 0.34
CA TYR A 923 13.95 20.49 1.49
C TYR A 923 14.80 19.25 1.78
N ARG A 924 14.26 18.03 1.60
CA ARG A 924 15.07 16.82 1.80
C ARG A 924 16.13 16.68 0.71
N LEU A 925 15.84 17.12 -0.52
CA LEU A 925 16.84 17.16 -1.59
C LEU A 925 17.99 18.10 -1.24
N LEU A 926 17.70 19.27 -0.66
CA LEU A 926 18.68 20.19 -0.11
C LEU A 926 19.54 19.56 0.99
N VAL A 927 18.91 18.87 1.94
CA VAL A 927 19.63 18.15 3.00
C VAL A 927 20.56 17.09 2.41
N ARG A 928 20.10 16.32 1.41
CA ARG A 928 20.90 15.31 0.71
C ARG A 928 22.08 15.92 -0.04
N GLU A 929 21.90 17.08 -0.68
CA GLU A 929 22.98 17.84 -1.31
C GLU A 929 24.02 18.27 -0.26
N SER A 930 23.62 18.87 0.86
CA SER A 930 24.54 19.21 1.96
C SER A 930 25.33 17.99 2.46
N LEU A 931 24.65 16.85 2.66
CA LEU A 931 25.31 15.61 3.09
C LEU A 931 26.32 15.11 2.04
N ALA A 932 26.00 15.23 0.75
CA ALA A 932 26.90 14.83 -0.33
C ALA A 932 28.14 15.75 -0.41
N ILE A 933 27.96 17.07 -0.30
CA ILE A 933 29.08 18.04 -0.28
C ILE A 933 29.99 17.78 0.92
N LEU A 934 29.44 17.58 2.12
CA LEU A 934 30.23 17.28 3.32
C LEU A 934 31.03 15.97 3.22
N LYS A 935 30.45 14.97 2.55
CA LYS A 935 31.09 13.66 2.37
C LYS A 935 32.20 13.70 1.32
N HIS A 936 31.96 14.36 0.19
CA HIS A 936 32.86 14.33 -0.96
C HIS A 936 33.86 15.50 -1.00
N LYS A 937 33.57 16.61 -0.31
CA LYS A 937 34.36 17.85 -0.31
C LYS A 937 34.76 18.31 -1.74
N PRO A 938 33.78 18.45 -2.65
CA PRO A 938 34.05 18.89 -4.02
C PRO A 938 34.69 20.29 -4.06
N THR A 939 35.69 20.48 -4.92
CA THR A 939 36.50 21.72 -4.99
C THR A 939 35.78 22.87 -5.68
N LEU A 940 34.83 22.59 -6.59
CA LEU A 940 34.09 23.63 -7.33
C LEU A 940 32.88 24.17 -6.57
N ASN A 941 32.50 23.56 -5.44
CA ASN A 941 31.40 24.04 -4.63
C ASN A 941 31.85 25.25 -3.81
N ARG A 942 31.19 26.40 -4.01
CA ARG A 942 31.47 27.63 -3.26
C ARG A 942 31.14 27.50 -1.76
N THR A 943 30.17 26.66 -1.40
CA THR A 943 29.75 26.45 -0.02
C THR A 943 30.00 25.01 0.45
N VAL A 944 30.30 24.86 1.73
CA VAL A 944 30.51 23.54 2.37
C VAL A 944 29.18 22.78 2.61
N GLN A 945 28.05 23.48 2.59
CA GLN A 945 26.70 22.92 2.69
C GLN A 945 25.68 23.83 1.98
N SER A 946 24.55 23.26 1.54
CA SER A 946 23.45 24.02 0.92
C SER A 946 22.47 24.57 1.96
N VAL A 947 22.13 23.76 2.96
CA VAL A 947 21.36 24.14 4.14
C VAL A 947 22.12 23.81 5.42
N PRO A 948 21.94 24.58 6.51
CA PRO A 948 22.49 24.22 7.81
C PRO A 948 21.88 22.90 8.25
N LEU A 949 22.73 21.92 8.51
CA LEU A 949 22.26 20.67 9.09
C LEU A 949 22.33 20.75 10.61
N ILE A 950 21.18 20.65 11.27
CA ILE A 950 21.04 20.94 12.70
C ILE A 950 21.33 19.70 13.54
N ILE A 951 20.95 18.53 13.04
CA ILE A 951 21.07 17.26 13.75
C ILE A 951 22.34 16.53 13.29
N TYR A 952 22.65 16.43 11.99
CA TYR A 952 23.77 15.67 11.43
C TYR A 952 24.56 16.49 10.39
N PRO A 953 25.91 16.60 10.41
CA PRO A 953 26.86 15.80 11.18
C PRO A 953 27.22 16.38 12.55
N SER A 954 26.80 17.61 12.88
CA SER A 954 27.17 18.32 14.10
C SER A 954 25.96 18.76 14.95
N GLY A 955 25.71 18.03 16.05
CA GLY A 955 24.86 18.45 17.18
C GLY A 955 25.68 18.99 18.36
N ARG A 956 26.91 19.45 18.11
CA ARG A 956 27.79 20.00 19.15
C ARG A 956 27.50 21.48 19.32
N ILE A 957 27.32 21.89 20.58
CA ILE A 957 27.40 23.30 21.00
C ILE A 957 28.71 23.84 20.42
N GLN A 958 28.65 24.82 19.52
CA GLN A 958 29.81 25.67 19.27
C GLN A 958 30.11 26.35 20.62
N LYS A 959 31.17 25.90 21.30
CA LYS A 959 31.74 26.70 22.38
C LYS A 959 32.03 28.06 21.76
N LYS A 960 31.49 29.14 22.34
CA LYS A 960 31.85 30.53 22.00
C LYS A 960 33.36 30.58 21.82
N VAL A 961 33.81 30.76 20.58
CA VAL A 961 35.20 31.11 20.31
C VAL A 961 35.37 32.48 20.98
N LYS A 962 36.10 32.53 22.10
CA LYS A 962 36.61 33.80 22.62
C LYS A 962 37.50 34.34 21.50
N MET A 963 37.06 35.41 20.84
CA MET A 963 37.97 36.22 20.03
C MET A 963 39.12 36.65 20.94
N LYS A 964 40.32 36.08 20.72
CA LYS A 964 41.54 36.70 21.22
C LYS A 964 41.79 37.89 20.30
N TYR A 965 41.47 39.09 20.77
CA TYR A 965 42.07 40.29 20.23
C TYR A 965 43.58 40.22 20.51
N GLN A 966 44.36 39.95 19.47
CA GLN A 966 45.78 40.27 19.47
C GLN A 966 45.88 41.79 19.25
N HIS A 967 46.15 42.53 20.32
CA HIS A 967 46.66 43.88 20.18
C HIS A 967 48.13 43.80 19.79
N ASP A 968 48.41 43.90 18.49
CA ASP A 968 49.71 44.33 18.01
C ASP A 968 49.79 45.85 18.16
N ARG A 969 50.51 46.31 19.19
CA ARG A 969 51.12 47.63 19.23
C ARG A 969 52.62 47.44 19.09
N ARG A 970 53.14 47.56 17.86
CA ARG A 970 54.51 47.99 17.61
C ARG A 970 54.47 49.07 16.53
N ILE A 971 54.80 50.28 16.96
CA ILE A 971 55.05 51.46 16.14
C ILE A 971 56.48 51.31 15.57
N PRO A 972 56.76 51.69 14.32
CA PRO A 972 58.13 51.76 13.82
C PRO A 972 58.81 53.06 14.27
N GLY A 973 60.04 52.91 14.78
CA GLY A 973 61.11 53.90 14.72
C GLY A 973 62.17 53.41 13.75
#